data_AF-A0A9W6W5Q3-F1
#
_entry.id   AF-A0A9W6W5Q3-F1
#
_cell.length_a   1.000
_cell.length_b   1.000
_cell.length_c   1.000
_cell.angle_alpha   90.00
_cell.angle_beta   90.00
_cell.angle_gamma   90.00
#
_symmetry.space_group_name_H-M   'P 1'
#
loop_
_entity.id
_entity.type
_entity.pdbx_description
1 polymer ?
#
loop_
_entity_poly.entity_id
_entity_poly.type
_entity_poly.pdbx_seq_one_letter_code
_entity_poly.pdbx_strand_id
1 'polypeptide(L)'
;MPAAGVLAASWAVPCLTHLIGVDWLLPPLMVLAVASVLRTGRSLLDRIMVSVFVTAAGIIVFGLVYSAWPWGLSPIAIAGTWFSGLTVIAVLTGRRPSIPTRLLGTDVLVLAALVVGGLWARWPVLGKPSLMPSLVFTSAREDFFRHFSLFDAIVNFGGYPLFNEPEVQRMTADMDVYPPGAHFLYAVLDVFARSSTAPGDAETQLWHYYGYTAIGFGVLCAAIVWAARWVAGPSLAGWRRTAIMSVVAVLVVSGPLTTLFWQGYDSEIVGLALLAVTFAVLLRPAASAREWITLVALMAAATVITYNLFVLFLPAAAVAAVWLYRKRLAPIWKFTVAAVALSGLAASFVFWQQLMVGLGPSHTNEVGGIVPFDRPSVVGLSLLVLAAVLTRTGRRIAVWPIAAVTVAVGLAILLAFAVQQLATFGETRYYLEKLVHVVYVLALAGFGALGLFLKPWRRLAISRRADEGALSIAAVMVMVIGAGLIPLGPVIFTASPNFHAGPNTTWARGWTAKKILSPFVVPTRALLKSGLLDGSPTLVIYSDDGHLNRHVTMFAGILDRDTGTVTEPMEVVNVLDWLGRPALDSNGVITGASRDSLNTLEGAIRVFGRPLRVIVADKTLAAELAAFSTANPDLKLRVEHLPEMQLA
;
A
#
# COMPACT_ATOMS: atom_id res chain seq x y z
N MET A 1 6.01 -4.49 -41.10
CA MET A 1 6.33 -3.06 -40.92
C MET A 1 7.81 -2.91 -40.66
N PRO A 2 8.51 -1.97 -41.30
CA PRO A 2 9.89 -1.66 -40.96
C PRO A 2 9.97 -1.17 -39.51
N ALA A 3 11.01 -1.57 -38.78
CA ALA A 3 11.17 -1.27 -37.34
C ALA A 3 11.09 0.24 -37.02
N ALA A 4 11.56 1.08 -37.94
CA ALA A 4 11.48 2.54 -37.85
C ALA A 4 10.03 3.06 -37.76
N GLY A 5 9.08 2.47 -38.50
CA GLY A 5 7.68 2.89 -38.46
C GLY A 5 6.99 2.56 -37.14
N VAL A 6 7.37 1.45 -36.50
CA VAL A 6 6.83 1.05 -35.18
C VAL A 6 7.44 1.91 -34.06
N LEU A 7 8.72 2.27 -34.18
CA LEU A 7 9.36 3.21 -33.24
C LEU A 7 8.75 4.61 -33.35
N ALA A 8 8.47 5.11 -34.57
CA ALA A 8 7.75 6.37 -34.74
C ALA A 8 6.35 6.31 -34.10
N ALA A 9 5.61 5.21 -34.31
CA ALA A 9 4.29 5.01 -33.70
C ALA A 9 4.34 4.96 -32.16
N SER A 10 5.45 4.49 -31.58
CA SER A 10 5.65 4.42 -30.12
C SER A 10 5.61 5.80 -29.44
N TRP A 11 5.94 6.87 -30.18
CA TRP A 11 5.85 8.25 -29.71
C TRP A 11 4.61 8.98 -30.22
N ALA A 12 4.14 8.65 -31.43
CA ALA A 12 2.94 9.27 -31.98
C ALA A 12 1.69 9.01 -31.12
N VAL A 13 1.54 7.80 -30.58
CA VAL A 13 0.37 7.46 -29.73
C VAL A 13 0.33 8.32 -28.46
N PRO A 14 1.38 8.37 -27.61
CA PRO A 14 1.40 9.27 -26.45
C PRO A 14 1.23 10.75 -26.80
N CYS A 15 1.85 11.24 -27.88
CA CYS A 15 1.67 12.63 -28.29
C CYS A 15 0.21 12.93 -28.65
N LEU A 16 -0.45 12.04 -29.40
CA LEU A 16 -1.85 12.22 -29.80
C LEU A 16 -2.81 12.15 -28.61
N THR A 17 -2.61 11.21 -27.68
CA THR A 17 -3.45 11.14 -26.46
C THR A 17 -3.30 12.39 -25.60
N HIS A 18 -2.07 12.91 -25.50
CA HIS A 18 -1.79 14.09 -24.70
C HIS A 18 -2.43 15.33 -25.33
N LEU A 19 -2.31 15.49 -26.65
CA LEU A 19 -2.90 16.60 -27.40
C LEU A 19 -4.43 16.68 -27.24
N ILE A 20 -5.12 15.55 -27.06
CA ILE A 20 -6.58 15.50 -26.89
C ILE A 20 -7.01 15.30 -25.42
N GLY A 21 -6.08 15.29 -24.46
CA GLY A 21 -6.36 15.18 -23.03
C GLY A 21 -6.91 13.83 -22.58
N VAL A 22 -6.49 12.72 -23.21
CA VAL A 22 -6.96 11.35 -22.88
C VAL A 22 -5.82 10.41 -22.48
N ASP A 23 -4.81 10.92 -21.80
CA ASP A 23 -3.65 10.15 -21.36
C ASP A 23 -4.01 9.01 -20.40
N TRP A 24 -5.20 9.04 -19.79
CA TRP A 24 -5.74 7.95 -18.97
C TRP A 24 -5.87 6.62 -19.74
N LEU A 25 -5.86 6.64 -21.08
CA LEU A 25 -5.81 5.45 -21.92
C LEU A 25 -4.41 4.82 -22.01
N LEU A 26 -3.35 5.56 -21.71
CA LEU A 26 -1.97 5.08 -21.85
C LEU A 26 -1.65 3.94 -20.88
N PRO A 27 -1.99 3.96 -19.57
CA PRO A 27 -1.70 2.83 -18.69
C PRO A 27 -2.35 1.50 -19.15
N PRO A 28 -3.65 1.45 -19.52
CA PRO A 28 -4.23 0.26 -20.14
C PRO A 28 -3.52 -0.18 -21.42
N LEU A 29 -3.14 0.74 -22.30
CA LEU A 29 -2.40 0.43 -23.53
C LEU A 29 -1.00 -0.11 -23.25
N MET A 30 -0.30 0.41 -22.25
CA MET A 30 0.99 -0.09 -21.77
C MET A 30 0.86 -1.55 -21.29
N VAL A 31 -0.17 -1.85 -20.50
CA VAL A 31 -0.48 -3.22 -20.03
C VAL A 31 -0.76 -4.16 -21.21
N LEU A 32 -1.55 -3.72 -22.20
CA LEU A 32 -1.85 -4.51 -23.39
C LEU A 32 -0.61 -4.72 -24.28
N ALA A 33 0.24 -3.71 -24.40
CA ALA A 33 1.51 -3.81 -25.13
C ALA A 33 2.42 -4.86 -24.48
N VAL A 34 2.60 -4.82 -23.16
CA VAL A 34 3.32 -5.86 -22.39
C VAL A 34 2.68 -7.23 -22.60
N ALA A 35 1.35 -7.32 -22.50
CA ALA A 35 0.59 -8.56 -22.68
C ALA A 35 0.84 -9.20 -24.05
N SER A 36 0.96 -8.39 -25.10
CA SER A 36 1.19 -8.86 -26.46
C SER A 36 2.59 -9.46 -26.66
N VAL A 37 3.59 -9.03 -25.89
CA VAL A 37 5.00 -9.46 -26.03
C VAL A 37 5.34 -10.60 -25.07
N LEU A 38 4.73 -10.65 -23.88
CA LEU A 38 4.95 -11.74 -22.94
C LEU A 38 4.59 -13.10 -23.58
N ARG A 39 5.09 -14.20 -23.01
CA ARG A 39 4.63 -15.58 -23.32
C ARG A 39 4.08 -16.32 -22.09
N THR A 40 4.24 -15.76 -20.90
CA THR A 40 3.69 -16.24 -19.62
C THR A 40 2.19 -16.01 -19.48
N GLY A 41 1.48 -17.03 -19.01
CA GLY A 41 0.02 -16.99 -18.79
C GLY A 41 -0.74 -17.82 -19.83
N ARG A 42 -1.62 -18.70 -19.35
CA ARG A 42 -2.37 -19.65 -20.19
C ARG A 42 -3.76 -19.15 -20.58
N SER A 43 -4.31 -18.22 -19.81
CA SER A 43 -5.56 -17.52 -20.06
C SER A 43 -5.31 -16.03 -20.35
N LEU A 44 -6.33 -15.34 -20.86
CA LEU A 44 -6.30 -13.88 -21.01
C LEU A 44 -6.02 -13.22 -19.65
N LEU A 45 -6.74 -13.61 -18.60
CA LEU A 45 -6.55 -12.98 -17.30
C LEU A 45 -5.15 -13.23 -16.72
N ASP A 46 -4.59 -14.44 -16.86
CA ASP A 46 -3.21 -14.67 -16.42
C ASP A 46 -2.22 -13.76 -17.12
N ARG A 47 -2.46 -13.53 -18.43
CA ARG A 47 -1.64 -12.63 -19.23
C ARG A 47 -1.71 -11.22 -18.68
N ILE A 48 -2.93 -10.72 -18.51
CA ILE A 48 -3.19 -9.35 -18.05
C ILE A 48 -2.64 -9.15 -16.64
N MET A 49 -2.86 -10.09 -15.71
CA MET A 49 -2.33 -9.98 -14.35
C MET A 49 -0.81 -9.84 -14.34
N VAL A 50 -0.07 -10.72 -15.03
CA VAL A 50 1.39 -10.59 -15.11
C VAL A 50 1.78 -9.27 -15.77
N SER A 51 1.10 -8.85 -16.84
CA SER A 51 1.39 -7.57 -17.50
C SER A 51 1.14 -6.35 -16.62
N VAL A 52 0.08 -6.34 -15.82
CA VAL A 52 -0.21 -5.25 -14.87
C VAL A 52 0.95 -5.11 -13.88
N PHE A 53 1.38 -6.21 -13.28
CA PHE A 53 2.47 -6.19 -12.29
C PHE A 53 3.84 -5.90 -12.92
N VAL A 54 4.09 -6.34 -14.15
CA VAL A 54 5.30 -5.93 -14.90
C VAL A 54 5.27 -4.45 -15.22
N THR A 55 4.11 -3.92 -15.60
CA THR A 55 3.96 -2.48 -15.91
C THR A 55 4.16 -1.65 -14.66
N ALA A 56 3.50 -1.99 -13.56
CA ALA A 56 3.67 -1.33 -12.27
C ALA A 56 5.12 -1.43 -11.77
N ALA A 57 5.71 -2.63 -11.76
CA ALA A 57 7.09 -2.82 -11.33
C ALA A 57 8.09 -2.07 -12.21
N GLY A 58 7.84 -2.02 -13.53
CA GLY A 58 8.64 -1.23 -14.45
C GLY A 58 8.51 0.27 -14.18
N ILE A 59 7.31 0.80 -13.97
CA ILE A 59 7.11 2.22 -13.59
C ILE A 59 7.90 2.53 -12.31
N ILE A 60 7.83 1.67 -11.30
CA ILE A 60 8.53 1.85 -10.02
C ILE A 60 10.06 1.85 -10.23
N VAL A 61 10.60 0.85 -10.94
CA VAL A 61 12.06 0.70 -11.12
C VAL A 61 12.62 1.75 -12.09
N PHE A 62 11.96 1.97 -13.23
CA PHE A 62 12.37 3.02 -14.17
C PHE A 62 12.08 4.42 -13.67
N GLY A 63 11.24 4.57 -12.64
CA GLY A 63 11.07 5.82 -11.91
C GLY A 63 12.39 6.39 -11.41
N LEU A 64 13.38 5.54 -11.07
CA LEU A 64 14.73 5.97 -10.71
C LEU A 64 15.41 6.75 -11.85
N VAL A 65 15.20 6.31 -13.09
CA VAL A 65 15.73 6.98 -14.28
C VAL A 65 14.91 8.23 -14.58
N TYR A 66 13.57 8.14 -14.53
CA TYR A 66 12.69 9.27 -14.82
C TYR A 66 12.87 10.42 -13.84
N SER A 67 13.20 10.14 -12.59
CA SER A 67 13.47 11.15 -11.56
C SER A 67 14.73 11.97 -11.82
N ALA A 68 15.71 11.40 -12.53
CA ALA A 68 16.92 12.11 -12.94
C ALA A 68 16.82 12.69 -14.36
N TRP A 69 15.72 12.40 -15.08
CA TRP A 69 15.55 12.80 -16.47
C TRP A 69 14.80 14.13 -16.56
N PRO A 70 15.21 15.10 -17.42
CA PRO A 70 14.59 16.43 -17.46
C PRO A 70 13.09 16.47 -17.78
N TRP A 71 12.53 15.37 -18.30
CA TRP A 71 11.11 15.26 -18.64
C TRP A 71 10.25 14.77 -17.46
N GLY A 72 10.87 14.38 -16.34
CA GLY A 72 10.20 13.97 -15.10
C GLY A 72 9.04 13.00 -15.33
N LEU A 73 7.86 13.37 -14.84
CA LEU A 73 6.62 12.59 -14.95
C LEU A 73 5.85 12.80 -16.26
N SER A 74 6.42 13.41 -17.31
CA SER A 74 5.71 13.66 -18.57
C SER A 74 5.03 12.40 -19.13
N PRO A 75 3.70 12.41 -19.36
CA PRO A 75 2.97 11.26 -19.91
C PRO A 75 3.56 10.77 -21.24
N ILE A 76 3.93 11.72 -22.11
CA ILE A 76 4.53 11.45 -23.42
C ILE A 76 5.86 10.73 -23.25
N ALA A 77 6.72 11.25 -22.37
CA ALA A 77 8.06 10.74 -22.17
C ALA A 77 8.02 9.31 -21.58
N ILE A 78 7.22 9.09 -20.54
CA ILE A 78 7.07 7.78 -19.89
C ILE A 78 6.46 6.74 -20.84
N ALA A 79 5.36 7.07 -21.53
CA ALA A 79 4.72 6.10 -22.41
C ALA A 79 5.53 5.87 -23.70
N GLY A 80 6.17 6.92 -24.23
CA GLY A 80 7.01 6.85 -25.43
C GLY A 80 8.24 5.96 -25.25
N THR A 81 8.95 6.10 -24.13
CA THR A 81 10.08 5.22 -23.77
C THR A 81 9.59 3.79 -23.52
N TRP A 82 8.44 3.60 -22.87
CA TRP A 82 7.86 2.29 -22.59
C TRP A 82 7.53 1.53 -23.88
N PHE A 83 6.79 2.14 -24.81
CA PHE A 83 6.43 1.54 -26.09
C PHE A 83 7.67 1.30 -26.98
N SER A 84 8.64 2.21 -26.95
CA SER A 84 9.90 2.04 -27.67
C SER A 84 10.69 0.84 -27.14
N GLY A 85 10.83 0.73 -25.81
CA GLY A 85 11.50 -0.40 -25.15
C GLY A 85 10.83 -1.74 -25.47
N LEU A 86 9.50 -1.81 -25.41
CA LEU A 86 8.76 -3.01 -25.79
C LEU A 86 8.93 -3.37 -27.27
N THR A 87 8.96 -2.38 -28.16
CA THR A 87 9.22 -2.59 -29.59
C THR A 87 10.61 -3.19 -29.80
N VAL A 88 11.64 -2.63 -29.17
CA VAL A 88 13.01 -3.16 -29.23
C VAL A 88 13.06 -4.58 -28.69
N ILE A 89 12.44 -4.86 -27.54
CA ILE A 89 12.37 -6.21 -26.96
C ILE A 89 11.67 -7.18 -27.92
N ALA A 90 10.56 -6.79 -28.53
CA ALA A 90 9.82 -7.62 -29.47
C ALA A 90 10.67 -7.98 -30.70
N VAL A 91 11.42 -7.00 -31.26
CA VAL A 91 12.34 -7.20 -32.38
C VAL A 91 13.49 -8.12 -31.98
N LEU A 92 14.20 -7.82 -30.89
CA LEU A 92 15.35 -8.61 -30.43
C LEU A 92 14.98 -10.05 -30.06
N THR A 93 13.76 -10.28 -29.59
CA THR A 93 13.28 -11.62 -29.23
C THR A 93 12.54 -12.32 -30.37
N GLY A 94 12.37 -11.67 -31.53
CA GLY A 94 11.60 -12.19 -32.67
C GLY A 94 10.12 -12.42 -32.35
N ARG A 95 9.58 -11.79 -31.30
CA ARG A 95 8.22 -12.03 -30.82
C ARG A 95 7.23 -11.14 -31.56
N ARG A 96 6.26 -11.77 -32.22
CA ARG A 96 5.09 -11.07 -32.79
C ARG A 96 4.05 -10.78 -31.69
N PRO A 97 3.34 -9.64 -31.73
CA PRO A 97 2.25 -9.36 -30.80
C PRO A 97 1.23 -10.50 -30.78
N SER A 98 0.96 -11.08 -29.60
CA SER A 98 -0.09 -12.09 -29.43
C SER A 98 -0.64 -12.11 -28.01
N ILE A 99 -1.97 -12.16 -27.90
CA ILE A 99 -2.68 -12.23 -26.63
C ILE A 99 -3.54 -13.49 -26.64
N PRO A 100 -3.50 -14.34 -25.60
CA PRO A 100 -4.38 -15.49 -25.51
C PRO A 100 -5.84 -15.04 -25.35
N THR A 101 -6.75 -15.66 -26.08
CA THR A 101 -8.20 -15.36 -26.03
C THR A 101 -8.96 -16.24 -25.04
N ARG A 102 -8.29 -17.22 -24.42
CA ARG A 102 -8.92 -18.19 -23.53
C ARG A 102 -9.35 -17.52 -22.22
N LEU A 103 -10.65 -17.59 -21.93
CA LEU A 103 -11.25 -17.22 -20.64
C LEU A 103 -11.53 -18.48 -19.80
N LEU A 104 -11.42 -18.34 -18.48
CA LEU A 104 -11.74 -19.38 -17.50
C LEU A 104 -12.89 -18.90 -16.62
N GLY A 105 -13.82 -19.77 -16.24
CA GLY A 105 -14.92 -19.39 -15.32
C GLY A 105 -14.40 -18.84 -13.98
N THR A 106 -13.24 -19.32 -13.51
CA THR A 106 -12.56 -18.81 -12.32
C THR A 106 -11.92 -17.43 -12.49
N ASP A 107 -11.91 -16.85 -13.70
CA ASP A 107 -11.51 -15.45 -13.90
C ASP A 107 -12.46 -14.50 -13.17
N VAL A 108 -13.74 -14.86 -13.10
CA VAL A 108 -14.77 -14.08 -12.39
C VAL A 108 -14.42 -13.89 -10.92
N LEU A 109 -13.82 -14.89 -10.25
CA LEU A 109 -13.47 -14.77 -8.82
C LEU A 109 -12.32 -13.79 -8.57
N VAL A 110 -11.35 -13.70 -9.49
CA VAL A 110 -10.25 -12.72 -9.38
C VAL A 110 -10.78 -11.31 -9.63
N LEU A 111 -11.62 -11.15 -10.66
CA LEU A 111 -12.25 -9.87 -10.98
C LEU A 111 -13.24 -9.43 -9.90
N ALA A 112 -13.98 -10.36 -9.31
CA ALA A 112 -14.85 -10.08 -8.18
C ALA A 112 -14.03 -9.65 -6.95
N ALA A 113 -12.89 -10.29 -6.67
CA ALA A 113 -12.01 -9.87 -5.58
C ALA A 113 -11.47 -8.44 -5.80
N LEU A 114 -11.10 -8.10 -7.05
CA LEU A 114 -10.71 -6.73 -7.44
C LEU A 114 -11.81 -5.72 -7.15
N VAL A 115 -13.00 -5.97 -7.70
CA VAL A 115 -14.13 -5.04 -7.64
C VAL A 115 -14.69 -4.93 -6.23
N VAL A 116 -14.96 -6.06 -5.56
CA VAL A 116 -15.53 -6.06 -4.21
C VAL A 116 -14.53 -5.49 -3.20
N GLY A 117 -13.25 -5.87 -3.28
CA GLY A 117 -12.21 -5.31 -2.40
C GLY A 117 -12.11 -3.78 -2.54
N GLY A 118 -12.01 -3.28 -3.77
CA GLY A 118 -11.95 -1.83 -4.03
C GLY A 118 -13.24 -1.10 -3.66
N LEU A 119 -14.41 -1.69 -3.92
CA LEU A 119 -15.70 -1.12 -3.52
C LEU A 119 -15.86 -1.08 -2.01
N TRP A 120 -15.39 -2.09 -1.27
CA TRP A 120 -15.42 -2.07 0.20
C TRP A 120 -14.50 -1.00 0.77
N ALA A 121 -13.28 -0.86 0.25
CA ALA A 121 -12.39 0.23 0.63
C ALA A 121 -13.06 1.60 0.38
N ARG A 122 -13.70 1.79 -0.78
CA ARG A 122 -14.38 3.04 -1.14
C ARG A 122 -15.77 3.20 -0.50
N TRP A 123 -16.35 2.16 0.09
CA TRP A 123 -17.77 2.11 0.44
C TRP A 123 -18.28 3.30 1.25
N PRO A 124 -17.60 3.75 2.33
CA PRO A 124 -18.13 4.83 3.16
C PRO A 124 -18.21 6.19 2.46
N VAL A 125 -17.54 6.32 1.31
CA VAL A 125 -17.46 7.55 0.52
C VAL A 125 -18.07 7.42 -0.87
N LEU A 126 -18.71 6.29 -1.19
CA LEU A 126 -19.46 6.16 -2.44
C LEU A 126 -20.57 7.23 -2.51
N GLY A 127 -20.69 7.86 -3.68
CA GLY A 127 -21.64 8.96 -3.92
C GLY A 127 -21.20 10.32 -3.38
N LYS A 128 -20.01 10.44 -2.77
CA LYS A 128 -19.46 11.72 -2.32
C LYS A 128 -18.53 12.30 -3.39
N PRO A 129 -18.74 13.56 -3.83
CA PRO A 129 -17.99 14.14 -4.94
C PRO A 129 -16.59 14.65 -4.53
N SER A 130 -16.37 14.96 -3.25
CA SER A 130 -15.15 15.62 -2.77
C SER A 130 -14.69 15.10 -1.39
N LEU A 131 -13.55 15.63 -0.92
CA LEU A 131 -12.95 15.29 0.37
C LEU A 131 -13.83 15.71 1.55
N MET A 132 -14.37 16.93 1.54
CA MET A 132 -15.14 17.50 2.66
C MET A 132 -16.23 16.59 3.25
N PRO A 133 -17.18 16.01 2.47
CA PRO A 133 -18.17 15.08 3.00
C PRO A 133 -17.55 13.73 3.42
N SER A 134 -16.33 13.44 3.00
CA SER A 134 -15.60 12.18 3.19
C SER A 134 -14.61 12.19 4.34
N LEU A 135 -14.28 13.36 4.91
CA LEU A 135 -13.26 13.56 5.95
C LEU A 135 -13.34 12.53 7.07
N VAL A 136 -14.53 12.22 7.59
CA VAL A 136 -14.71 11.23 8.66
C VAL A 136 -14.12 9.85 8.38
N PHE A 137 -13.96 9.49 7.11
CA PHE A 137 -13.40 8.21 6.68
C PHE A 137 -11.97 8.35 6.16
N THR A 138 -11.57 9.52 5.68
CA THR A 138 -10.24 9.74 5.11
C THR A 138 -9.23 10.23 6.14
N SER A 139 -9.70 10.94 7.18
CA SER A 139 -8.83 11.69 8.08
C SER A 139 -8.25 10.85 9.21
N ALA A 140 -8.86 9.75 9.65
CA ALA A 140 -8.51 8.96 10.84
C ALA A 140 -7.10 8.30 10.89
N ARG A 141 -6.16 8.68 10.01
CA ARG A 141 -5.03 7.83 9.59
C ARG A 141 -3.75 8.66 9.47
N GLU A 142 -2.92 8.67 10.51
CA GLU A 142 -1.64 9.39 10.47
C GLU A 142 -0.78 8.97 9.26
N ASP A 143 -0.58 7.66 9.09
CA ASP A 143 0.22 7.11 8.00
C ASP A 143 -0.33 7.52 6.63
N PHE A 144 -1.66 7.57 6.45
CA PHE A 144 -2.27 7.99 5.18
C PHE A 144 -1.85 9.40 4.79
N PHE A 145 -1.80 10.31 5.77
CA PHE A 145 -1.42 11.69 5.59
C PHE A 145 0.09 11.85 5.30
N ARG A 146 0.93 11.15 6.06
CA ARG A 146 2.38 11.07 5.78
C ARG A 146 2.64 10.51 4.37
N HIS A 147 1.94 9.46 3.97
CA HIS A 147 2.05 8.88 2.64
C HIS A 147 1.52 9.80 1.53
N PHE A 148 0.41 10.50 1.78
CA PHE A 148 -0.07 11.50 0.83
C PHE A 148 0.97 12.60 0.59
N SER A 149 1.63 13.10 1.64
CA SER A 149 2.66 14.13 1.48
C SER A 149 3.79 13.69 0.54
N LEU A 150 4.16 12.40 0.57
CA LEU A 150 5.16 11.82 -0.30
C LEU A 150 4.67 11.72 -1.76
N PHE A 151 3.41 11.31 -1.96
CA PHE A 151 2.78 11.32 -3.28
C PHE A 151 2.71 12.73 -3.86
N ASP A 152 2.27 13.70 -3.07
CA ASP A 152 2.10 15.08 -3.52
C ASP A 152 3.46 15.71 -3.82
N ALA A 153 4.49 15.45 -2.99
CA ALA A 153 5.87 15.85 -3.30
C ALA A 153 6.36 15.28 -4.64
N ILE A 154 6.11 14.00 -4.93
CA ILE A 154 6.49 13.38 -6.22
C ILE A 154 5.81 14.09 -7.40
N VAL A 155 4.53 14.45 -7.26
CA VAL A 155 3.81 15.20 -8.32
C VAL A 155 4.40 16.61 -8.49
N ASN A 156 4.71 17.30 -7.39
CA ASN A 156 5.23 18.68 -7.44
C ASN A 156 6.66 18.76 -7.99
N PHE A 157 7.51 17.78 -7.68
CA PHE A 157 8.93 17.78 -8.09
C PHE A 157 9.24 16.86 -9.27
N GLY A 158 8.25 16.11 -9.77
CA GLY A 158 8.37 15.34 -11.01
C GLY A 158 9.26 14.10 -10.91
N GLY A 159 9.47 13.55 -9.71
CA GLY A 159 10.40 12.43 -9.48
C GLY A 159 10.38 11.92 -8.04
N TYR A 160 11.18 10.89 -7.77
CA TYR A 160 11.40 10.37 -6.43
C TYR A 160 11.98 11.44 -5.49
N PRO A 161 11.54 11.48 -4.21
CA PRO A 161 11.92 12.48 -3.21
C PRO A 161 13.41 12.82 -3.13
N LEU A 162 14.26 11.79 -3.13
CA LEU A 162 15.70 11.94 -2.93
C LEU A 162 16.44 12.78 -3.98
N PHE A 163 15.86 12.98 -5.17
CA PHE A 163 16.48 13.80 -6.22
C PHE A 163 16.21 15.29 -6.00
N ASN A 164 15.34 15.64 -5.04
CA ASN A 164 14.90 16.99 -4.69
C ASN A 164 14.79 17.15 -3.15
N GLU A 165 15.73 16.56 -2.41
CA GLU A 165 15.66 16.39 -0.95
C GLU A 165 15.39 17.70 -0.17
N PRO A 166 16.10 18.84 -0.42
CA PRO A 166 15.89 20.07 0.36
C PRO A 166 14.47 20.65 0.20
N GLU A 167 13.89 20.53 -0.99
CA GLU A 167 12.54 20.99 -1.26
C GLU A 167 11.49 20.02 -0.71
N VAL A 168 11.72 18.71 -0.82
CA VAL A 168 10.79 17.67 -0.35
C VAL A 168 10.70 17.66 1.17
N GLN A 169 11.81 17.88 1.88
CA GLN A 169 11.85 17.96 3.34
C GLN A 169 10.93 19.05 3.91
N ARG A 170 10.55 20.07 3.13
CA ARG A 170 9.54 21.07 3.55
C ARG A 170 8.12 20.53 3.45
N MET A 171 7.84 19.66 2.49
CA MET A 171 6.50 19.10 2.26
C MET A 171 6.22 17.86 3.11
N THR A 172 7.25 17.08 3.43
CA THR A 172 7.12 15.76 4.06
C THR A 172 7.70 15.73 5.47
N ALA A 173 6.91 15.34 6.46
CA ALA A 173 7.39 15.08 7.82
C ALA A 173 8.00 13.67 7.91
N ASP A 174 9.33 13.56 7.99
CA ASP A 174 10.10 12.32 8.23
C ASP A 174 9.88 11.19 7.19
N MET A 175 9.45 11.53 5.97
CA MET A 175 9.18 10.56 4.89
C MET A 175 10.15 10.67 3.71
N ASP A 176 11.10 11.59 3.76
CA ASP A 176 12.07 11.87 2.70
C ASP A 176 12.89 10.61 2.32
N VAL A 177 13.13 9.73 3.28
CA VAL A 177 13.91 8.49 3.17
C VAL A 177 13.07 7.20 3.11
N TYR A 178 11.75 7.36 3.08
CA TYR A 178 10.80 6.27 3.04
C TYR A 178 10.76 5.61 1.64
N PRO A 179 10.64 4.28 1.51
CA PRO A 179 10.48 3.59 0.21
C PRO A 179 9.27 4.14 -0.60
N PRO A 180 9.47 4.90 -1.68
CA PRO A 180 8.40 5.69 -2.30
C PRO A 180 7.70 4.98 -3.47
N GLY A 181 7.92 3.68 -3.68
CA GLY A 181 7.47 2.98 -4.90
C GLY A 181 5.96 3.05 -5.14
N ALA A 182 5.14 2.86 -4.10
CA ALA A 182 3.68 2.95 -4.25
C ALA A 182 3.23 4.38 -4.59
N HIS A 183 3.83 5.38 -3.95
CA HIS A 183 3.54 6.80 -4.14
C HIS A 183 3.90 7.24 -5.55
N PHE A 184 5.07 6.81 -6.05
CA PHE A 184 5.50 7.09 -7.42
C PHE A 184 4.57 6.44 -8.45
N LEU A 185 4.16 5.19 -8.22
CA LEU A 185 3.18 4.53 -9.08
C LEU A 185 1.86 5.32 -9.12
N TYR A 186 1.35 5.75 -7.97
CA TYR A 186 0.13 6.54 -7.90
C TYR A 186 0.29 7.93 -8.54
N ALA A 187 1.42 8.61 -8.36
CA ALA A 187 1.69 9.91 -8.98
C ALA A 187 1.71 9.82 -10.51
N VAL A 188 2.33 8.76 -11.05
CA VAL A 188 2.30 8.49 -12.49
C VAL A 188 0.87 8.24 -12.98
N LEU A 189 0.08 7.45 -12.25
CA LEU A 189 -1.33 7.22 -12.60
C LEU A 189 -2.17 8.49 -12.53
N ASP A 190 -1.90 9.38 -11.59
CA ASP A 190 -2.55 10.70 -11.46
C ASP A 190 -2.23 11.61 -12.64
N VAL A 191 -0.95 11.69 -13.02
CA VAL A 191 -0.51 12.47 -14.17
C VAL A 191 -1.14 11.97 -15.48
N PHE A 192 -1.23 10.65 -15.68
CA PHE A 192 -1.97 10.08 -16.82
C PHE A 192 -3.48 10.38 -16.72
N ALA A 193 -4.09 10.23 -15.55
CA ALA A 193 -5.53 10.46 -15.37
C ALA A 193 -5.92 11.92 -15.67
N ARG A 194 -5.08 12.88 -15.27
CA ARG A 194 -5.29 14.31 -15.50
C ARG A 194 -4.75 14.81 -16.85
N SER A 195 -3.98 14.00 -17.57
CA SER A 195 -3.20 14.41 -18.76
C SER A 195 -2.35 15.67 -18.49
N SER A 196 -1.81 15.80 -17.27
CA SER A 196 -1.13 17.01 -16.82
C SER A 196 -0.09 16.70 -15.74
N THR A 197 1.07 17.36 -15.86
CA THR A 197 2.13 17.35 -14.83
C THR A 197 2.00 18.52 -13.85
N ALA A 198 1.10 19.48 -14.10
CA ALA A 198 0.91 20.58 -13.17
C ALA A 198 0.30 20.03 -11.86
N PRO A 199 0.87 20.37 -10.68
CA PRO A 199 0.29 19.95 -9.42
C PRO A 199 -1.08 20.64 -9.23
N GLY A 200 -2.10 19.85 -8.89
CA GLY A 200 -3.41 20.38 -8.50
C GLY A 200 -3.39 21.00 -7.10
N ASP A 201 -4.55 21.47 -6.62
CA ASP A 201 -4.72 21.82 -5.21
C ASP A 201 -4.61 20.57 -4.31
N ALA A 202 -4.13 20.74 -3.08
CA ALA A 202 -3.85 19.63 -2.18
C ALA A 202 -5.12 18.85 -1.79
N GLU A 203 -6.29 19.50 -1.70
CA GLU A 203 -7.55 18.83 -1.38
C GLU A 203 -7.96 17.84 -2.49
N THR A 204 -7.94 18.30 -3.75
CA THR A 204 -8.24 17.45 -4.91
C THR A 204 -7.23 16.32 -5.04
N GLN A 205 -5.94 16.60 -4.83
CA GLN A 205 -4.90 15.58 -4.89
C GLN A 205 -5.08 14.52 -3.78
N LEU A 206 -5.44 14.93 -2.56
CA LEU A 206 -5.73 14.02 -1.46
C LEU A 206 -6.93 13.11 -1.77
N TRP A 207 -7.94 13.66 -2.46
CA TRP A 207 -9.09 12.87 -2.91
C TRP A 207 -8.74 11.87 -4.01
N HIS A 208 -7.91 12.26 -4.99
CA HIS A 208 -7.38 11.34 -5.99
C HIS A 208 -6.56 10.23 -5.35
N TYR A 209 -5.67 10.59 -4.42
CA TYR A 209 -4.84 9.66 -3.65
C TYR A 209 -5.69 8.63 -2.91
N TYR A 210 -6.77 9.05 -2.25
CA TYR A 210 -7.74 8.12 -1.65
C TYR A 210 -8.34 7.14 -2.68
N GLY A 211 -8.63 7.61 -3.89
CA GLY A 211 -9.09 6.77 -5.00
C GLY A 211 -8.06 5.70 -5.38
N TYR A 212 -6.80 6.09 -5.53
CA TYR A 212 -5.71 5.17 -5.89
C TYR A 212 -5.45 4.13 -4.82
N THR A 213 -5.48 4.50 -3.53
CA THR A 213 -5.29 3.56 -2.42
C THR A 213 -6.43 2.53 -2.34
N ALA A 214 -7.67 2.93 -2.61
CA ALA A 214 -8.80 2.00 -2.70
C ALA A 214 -8.66 1.02 -3.88
N ILE A 215 -8.20 1.51 -5.04
CA ILE A 215 -7.89 0.66 -6.20
C ILE A 215 -6.73 -0.30 -5.85
N GLY A 216 -5.68 0.20 -5.20
CA GLY A 216 -4.54 -0.58 -4.73
C GLY A 216 -4.96 -1.74 -3.83
N PHE A 217 -5.90 -1.51 -2.90
CA PHE A 217 -6.46 -2.57 -2.07
C PHE A 217 -7.24 -3.62 -2.89
N GLY A 218 -8.04 -3.19 -3.88
CA GLY A 218 -8.66 -4.11 -4.83
C GLY A 218 -7.63 -4.94 -5.61
N VAL A 219 -6.54 -4.31 -6.06
CA VAL A 219 -5.44 -4.98 -6.77
C VAL A 219 -4.74 -6.01 -5.88
N LEU A 220 -4.50 -5.70 -4.60
CA LEU A 220 -4.00 -6.66 -3.61
C LEU A 220 -4.94 -7.87 -3.50
N CYS A 221 -6.25 -7.64 -3.38
CA CYS A 221 -7.24 -8.70 -3.29
C CYS A 221 -7.17 -9.63 -4.51
N ALA A 222 -7.15 -9.04 -5.71
CA ALA A 222 -7.03 -9.77 -6.97
C ALA A 222 -5.70 -10.52 -7.07
N ALA A 223 -4.60 -9.91 -6.64
CA ALA A 223 -3.26 -10.49 -6.68
C ALA A 223 -3.16 -11.76 -5.84
N ILE A 224 -3.71 -11.76 -4.61
CA ILE A 224 -3.67 -12.93 -3.73
C ILE A 224 -4.55 -14.06 -4.27
N VAL A 225 -5.77 -13.75 -4.72
CA VAL A 225 -6.68 -14.75 -5.31
C VAL A 225 -6.10 -15.32 -6.60
N TRP A 226 -5.49 -14.48 -7.44
CA TRP A 226 -4.79 -14.92 -8.64
C TRP A 226 -3.55 -15.75 -8.31
N ALA A 227 -2.76 -15.37 -7.31
CA ALA A 227 -1.58 -16.10 -6.85
C ALA A 227 -1.96 -17.50 -6.38
N ALA A 228 -3.00 -17.63 -5.55
CA ALA A 228 -3.54 -18.92 -5.13
C ALA A 228 -3.96 -19.79 -6.33
N ARG A 229 -4.66 -19.19 -7.31
CA ARG A 229 -5.03 -19.88 -8.56
C ARG A 229 -3.81 -20.33 -9.36
N TRP A 230 -2.81 -19.46 -9.50
CA TRP A 230 -1.58 -19.72 -10.25
C TRP A 230 -0.79 -20.87 -9.63
N VAL A 231 -0.63 -20.83 -8.30
CA VAL A 231 0.00 -21.87 -7.49
C VAL A 231 -0.74 -23.20 -7.63
N ALA A 232 -2.07 -23.20 -7.53
CA ALA A 232 -2.91 -24.39 -7.76
C ALA A 232 -2.68 -25.01 -9.15
N GLY A 233 -2.53 -24.15 -10.16
CA GLY A 233 -2.15 -24.52 -11.50
C GLY A 233 -3.26 -25.19 -12.33
N PRO A 234 -2.90 -25.76 -13.49
CA PRO A 234 -3.86 -26.27 -14.48
C PRO A 234 -4.51 -27.60 -14.06
N SER A 235 -3.86 -28.38 -13.20
CA SER A 235 -4.35 -29.71 -12.76
C SER A 235 -5.57 -29.62 -11.85
N LEU A 236 -5.76 -28.46 -11.19
CA LEU A 236 -6.95 -28.17 -10.42
C LEU A 236 -7.96 -27.45 -11.32
N ALA A 237 -9.14 -28.01 -11.56
CA ALA A 237 -10.18 -27.42 -12.42
C ALA A 237 -11.59 -27.65 -11.86
N GLY A 238 -12.56 -26.92 -12.39
CA GLY A 238 -13.96 -26.97 -11.95
C GLY A 238 -14.12 -26.54 -10.49
N TRP A 239 -15.07 -27.17 -9.80
CA TRP A 239 -15.47 -26.81 -8.43
C TRP A 239 -14.30 -26.78 -7.43
N ARG A 240 -13.28 -27.63 -7.59
CA ARG A 240 -12.14 -27.68 -6.67
C ARG A 240 -11.30 -26.40 -6.71
N ARG A 241 -11.12 -25.84 -7.91
CA ARG A 241 -10.44 -24.55 -8.07
C ARG A 241 -11.32 -23.43 -7.53
N THR A 242 -12.61 -23.46 -7.87
CA THR A 242 -13.59 -22.47 -7.41
C THR A 242 -13.67 -22.42 -5.89
N ALA A 243 -13.73 -23.57 -5.21
CA ALA A 243 -13.81 -23.66 -3.75
C ALA A 243 -12.65 -22.94 -3.06
N ILE A 244 -11.42 -23.25 -3.48
CA ILE A 244 -10.20 -22.65 -2.89
C ILE A 244 -10.14 -21.16 -3.14
N MET A 245 -10.39 -20.75 -4.39
CA MET A 245 -10.39 -19.34 -4.72
C MET A 245 -11.47 -18.58 -3.96
N SER A 246 -12.61 -19.21 -3.67
CA SER A 246 -13.67 -18.60 -2.87
C SER A 246 -13.24 -18.41 -1.42
N VAL A 247 -12.60 -19.42 -0.80
CA VAL A 247 -12.04 -19.29 0.56
C VAL A 247 -11.02 -18.15 0.61
N VAL A 248 -10.05 -18.14 -0.31
CA VAL A 248 -9.02 -17.09 -0.35
C VAL A 248 -9.65 -15.72 -0.61
N ALA A 249 -10.61 -15.61 -1.53
CA ALA A 249 -11.29 -14.35 -1.82
C ALA A 249 -12.02 -13.80 -0.58
N VAL A 250 -12.77 -14.65 0.15
CA VAL A 250 -13.46 -14.22 1.36
C VAL A 250 -12.46 -13.80 2.44
N LEU A 251 -11.44 -14.60 2.71
CA LEU A 251 -10.42 -14.28 3.72
C LEU A 251 -9.65 -12.99 3.44
N VAL A 252 -9.40 -12.67 2.17
CA VAL A 252 -8.68 -11.46 1.79
C VAL A 252 -9.58 -10.23 1.78
N VAL A 253 -10.79 -10.37 1.23
CA VAL A 253 -11.69 -9.24 1.04
C VAL A 253 -12.34 -8.86 2.37
N SER A 254 -12.78 -9.83 3.20
CA SER A 254 -13.51 -9.56 4.46
C SER A 254 -12.69 -9.75 5.73
N GLY A 255 -11.54 -10.39 5.62
CA GLY A 255 -10.70 -10.69 6.77
C GLY A 255 -9.85 -9.50 7.23
N PRO A 256 -8.82 -9.78 8.05
CA PRO A 256 -8.07 -8.71 8.71
C PRO A 256 -7.23 -7.83 7.77
N LEU A 257 -6.99 -8.23 6.51
CA LEU A 257 -6.27 -7.38 5.54
C LEU A 257 -7.00 -6.06 5.22
N THR A 258 -8.31 -5.97 5.45
CA THR A 258 -9.04 -4.69 5.30
C THR A 258 -8.50 -3.60 6.24
N THR A 259 -7.87 -3.98 7.36
CA THR A 259 -7.27 -3.01 8.29
C THR A 259 -6.08 -2.27 7.67
N LEU A 260 -5.41 -2.83 6.66
CA LEU A 260 -4.31 -2.15 5.96
C LEU A 260 -4.79 -0.85 5.31
N PHE A 261 -5.96 -0.91 4.65
CA PHE A 261 -6.55 0.26 4.01
C PHE A 261 -6.99 1.28 5.06
N TRP A 262 -7.68 0.83 6.11
CA TRP A 262 -8.10 1.74 7.17
C TRP A 262 -6.92 2.32 7.97
N GLN A 263 -5.79 1.66 8.09
CA GLN A 263 -4.62 2.26 8.76
C GLN A 263 -3.80 3.16 7.84
N GLY A 264 -4.11 3.19 6.53
CA GLY A 264 -3.37 3.99 5.55
C GLY A 264 -2.05 3.35 5.15
N TYR A 265 -1.89 2.04 5.26
CA TYR A 265 -0.65 1.32 4.95
C TYR A 265 -0.49 1.08 3.44
N ASP A 266 -0.45 2.17 2.68
CA ASP A 266 -0.59 2.15 1.23
C ASP A 266 0.59 1.46 0.53
N SER A 267 1.82 1.74 0.98
CA SER A 267 3.02 1.05 0.50
C SER A 267 3.01 -0.44 0.83
N GLU A 268 2.48 -0.80 1.99
CA GLU A 268 2.35 -2.20 2.39
C GLU A 268 1.37 -2.94 1.47
N ILE A 269 0.23 -2.32 1.14
CA ILE A 269 -0.77 -2.89 0.22
C ILE A 269 -0.17 -3.20 -1.15
N VAL A 270 0.52 -2.24 -1.77
CA VAL A 270 1.14 -2.43 -3.09
C VAL A 270 2.31 -3.42 -3.01
N GLY A 271 3.12 -3.32 -1.95
CA GLY A 271 4.24 -4.24 -1.70
C GLY A 271 3.78 -5.68 -1.54
N LEU A 272 2.69 -5.93 -0.80
CA LEU A 272 2.12 -7.27 -0.61
C LEU A 272 1.55 -7.82 -1.92
N ALA A 273 0.96 -6.98 -2.76
CA ALA A 273 0.46 -7.36 -4.07
C ALA A 273 1.60 -7.81 -4.99
N LEU A 274 2.68 -7.01 -5.06
CA LEU A 274 3.92 -7.34 -5.79
C LEU A 274 4.55 -8.63 -5.26
N LEU A 275 4.62 -8.77 -3.93
CA LEU A 275 5.16 -9.95 -3.26
C LEU A 275 4.36 -11.22 -3.59
N ALA A 276 3.02 -11.16 -3.51
CA ALA A 276 2.15 -12.30 -3.79
C ALA A 276 2.33 -12.82 -5.23
N VAL A 277 2.41 -11.90 -6.21
CA VAL A 277 2.61 -12.25 -7.63
C VAL A 277 4.03 -12.78 -7.87
N THR A 278 5.05 -12.12 -7.29
CA THR A 278 6.45 -12.56 -7.39
C THR A 278 6.61 -13.96 -6.81
N PHE A 279 6.04 -14.21 -5.63
CA PHE A 279 6.03 -15.51 -4.98
C PHE A 279 5.33 -16.57 -5.83
N ALA A 280 4.14 -16.29 -6.38
CA ALA A 280 3.43 -17.22 -7.25
C ALA A 280 4.25 -17.61 -8.49
N VAL A 281 4.93 -16.63 -9.12
CA VAL A 281 5.79 -16.86 -10.29
C VAL A 281 7.08 -17.61 -9.92
N LEU A 282 7.64 -17.41 -8.72
CA LEU A 282 8.75 -18.21 -8.19
C LEU A 282 8.35 -19.68 -7.99
N LEU A 283 7.17 -19.93 -7.41
CA LEU A 283 6.65 -21.27 -7.15
C LEU A 283 6.38 -22.03 -8.45
N ARG A 284 5.74 -21.37 -9.41
CA ARG A 284 5.39 -21.94 -10.71
C ARG A 284 5.94 -21.06 -11.84
N PRO A 285 7.11 -21.41 -12.41
CA PRO A 285 7.83 -20.56 -13.33
C PRO A 285 7.14 -20.41 -14.69
N ALA A 286 7.43 -19.32 -15.39
CA ALA A 286 7.04 -19.10 -16.80
C ALA A 286 7.53 -20.23 -17.73
N ALA A 287 7.12 -20.25 -19.00
CA ALA A 287 7.57 -21.27 -19.96
C ALA A 287 9.01 -21.05 -20.47
N SER A 288 9.46 -19.80 -20.58
CA SER A 288 10.86 -19.46 -20.87
C SER A 288 11.61 -19.13 -19.57
N ALA A 289 12.82 -19.67 -19.41
CA ALA A 289 13.62 -19.43 -18.22
C ALA A 289 14.12 -17.97 -18.15
N ARG A 290 14.46 -17.36 -19.30
CA ARG A 290 14.84 -15.94 -19.34
C ARG A 290 13.68 -15.03 -18.95
N GLU A 291 12.50 -15.28 -19.51
CA GLU A 291 11.30 -14.53 -19.14
C GLU A 291 10.96 -14.68 -17.66
N TRP A 292 11.05 -15.90 -17.13
CA TRP A 292 10.84 -16.16 -15.71
C TRP A 292 11.77 -15.31 -14.82
N ILE A 293 13.07 -15.34 -15.11
CA ILE A 293 14.06 -14.58 -14.33
C ILE A 293 13.84 -13.07 -14.46
N THR A 294 13.58 -12.54 -15.66
CA THR A 294 13.30 -11.12 -15.85
C THR A 294 12.08 -10.65 -15.06
N LEU A 295 10.99 -11.43 -15.08
CA LEU A 295 9.78 -11.15 -14.32
C LEU A 295 10.07 -11.08 -12.81
N VAL A 296 10.73 -12.11 -12.28
CA VAL A 296 11.06 -12.19 -10.84
C VAL A 296 12.01 -11.06 -10.43
N ALA A 297 13.08 -10.81 -11.20
CA ALA A 297 14.06 -9.78 -10.89
C ALA A 297 13.44 -8.37 -10.87
N LEU A 298 12.61 -8.05 -11.86
CA LEU A 298 11.94 -6.75 -11.95
C LEU A 298 10.96 -6.55 -10.78
N MET A 299 10.09 -7.55 -10.51
CA MET A 299 9.12 -7.43 -9.44
C MET A 299 9.75 -7.48 -8.04
N ALA A 300 10.86 -8.21 -7.87
CA ALA A 300 11.62 -8.20 -6.62
C ALA A 300 12.24 -6.82 -6.34
N ALA A 301 12.86 -6.19 -7.34
CA ALA A 301 13.38 -4.83 -7.21
C ALA A 301 12.25 -3.83 -6.87
N ALA A 302 11.13 -3.90 -7.59
CA ALA A 302 9.98 -3.05 -7.31
C ALA A 302 9.39 -3.30 -5.91
N THR A 303 9.37 -4.55 -5.43
CA THR A 303 8.92 -4.89 -4.07
C THR A 303 9.79 -4.17 -3.04
N VAL A 304 11.12 -4.18 -3.21
CA VAL A 304 12.05 -3.50 -2.28
C VAL A 304 11.88 -1.98 -2.32
N ILE A 305 11.74 -1.39 -3.51
CA ILE A 305 11.54 0.06 -3.68
C ILE A 305 10.17 0.51 -3.12
N THR A 306 9.18 -0.37 -3.14
CA THR A 306 7.85 -0.10 -2.60
C THR A 306 7.79 -0.29 -1.09
N TYR A 307 8.39 -1.37 -0.59
CA TYR A 307 8.40 -1.72 0.82
C TYR A 307 9.58 -2.65 1.14
N ASN A 308 10.70 -2.06 1.55
CA ASN A 308 12.00 -2.72 1.71
C ASN A 308 11.97 -3.90 2.72
N LEU A 309 11.10 -3.85 3.74
CA LEU A 309 10.97 -4.91 4.76
C LEU A 309 10.66 -6.30 4.15
N PHE A 310 9.99 -6.34 3.00
CA PHE A 310 9.61 -7.60 2.35
C PHE A 310 10.78 -8.34 1.70
N VAL A 311 11.95 -7.69 1.60
CA VAL A 311 13.20 -8.31 1.15
C VAL A 311 13.59 -9.54 1.99
N LEU A 312 13.13 -9.64 3.24
CA LEU A 312 13.48 -10.75 4.13
C LEU A 312 12.90 -12.10 3.67
N PHE A 313 11.83 -12.10 2.89
CA PHE A 313 11.10 -13.32 2.52
C PHE A 313 11.39 -13.81 1.10
N LEU A 314 11.71 -12.90 0.18
CA LEU A 314 11.99 -13.23 -1.22
C LEU A 314 13.22 -14.14 -1.41
N PRO A 315 14.36 -13.95 -0.72
CA PRO A 315 15.54 -14.80 -0.86
C PRO A 315 15.26 -16.26 -0.53
N ALA A 316 14.44 -16.55 0.49
CA ALA A 316 14.10 -17.92 0.85
C ALA A 316 13.36 -18.64 -0.29
N ALA A 317 12.35 -17.99 -0.87
CA ALA A 317 11.63 -18.49 -2.03
C ALA A 317 12.54 -18.62 -3.25
N ALA A 318 13.39 -17.63 -3.51
CA ALA A 318 14.30 -17.61 -4.64
C ALA A 318 15.35 -18.72 -4.55
N VAL A 319 15.98 -18.94 -3.40
CA VAL A 319 16.97 -20.01 -3.18
C VAL A 319 16.33 -21.38 -3.37
N ALA A 320 15.14 -21.61 -2.78
CA ALA A 320 14.41 -22.86 -2.97
C ALA A 320 14.04 -23.09 -4.44
N ALA A 321 13.59 -22.05 -5.15
CA ALA A 321 13.26 -22.11 -6.57
C ALA A 321 14.50 -22.36 -7.44
N VAL A 322 15.62 -21.66 -7.19
CA VAL A 322 16.89 -21.87 -7.90
C VAL A 322 17.38 -23.29 -7.71
N TRP A 323 17.32 -23.82 -6.49
CA TRP A 323 17.74 -25.19 -6.20
C TRP A 323 16.87 -26.23 -6.94
N LEU A 324 15.54 -26.10 -6.89
CA LEU A 324 14.62 -27.05 -7.55
C LEU A 324 14.65 -26.94 -9.07
N TYR A 325 14.77 -25.73 -9.61
CA TYR A 325 14.78 -25.47 -11.04
C TYR A 325 16.20 -25.30 -11.61
N ARG A 326 17.25 -25.69 -10.88
CA ARG A 326 18.67 -25.51 -11.26
C ARG A 326 19.00 -26.04 -12.64
N LYS A 327 18.45 -27.19 -13.04
CA LYS A 327 18.67 -27.79 -14.36
C LYS A 327 18.16 -26.89 -15.50
N ARG A 328 17.10 -26.14 -15.22
CA ARG A 328 16.49 -25.20 -16.17
C ARG A 328 17.25 -23.87 -16.24
N LEU A 329 17.90 -23.48 -15.14
CA LEU A 329 18.67 -22.24 -15.04
C LEU A 329 20.13 -22.40 -15.47
N ALA A 330 20.70 -23.60 -15.36
CA ALA A 330 22.10 -23.87 -15.69
C ALA A 330 22.50 -23.39 -17.11
N PRO A 331 21.70 -23.60 -18.17
CA PRO A 331 22.07 -23.11 -19.51
C PRO A 331 22.08 -21.58 -19.66
N ILE A 332 21.44 -20.85 -18.75
CA ILE A 332 21.30 -19.39 -18.81
C ILE A 332 21.90 -18.69 -17.59
N TRP A 333 22.79 -19.35 -16.84
CA TRP A 333 23.27 -18.86 -15.55
C TRP A 333 23.86 -17.45 -15.62
N LYS A 334 24.60 -17.11 -16.69
CA LYS A 334 25.15 -15.75 -16.89
C LYS A 334 24.06 -14.69 -16.97
N PHE A 335 22.98 -14.99 -17.69
CA PHE A 335 21.81 -14.14 -17.76
C PHE A 335 21.13 -14.02 -16.40
N THR A 336 21.02 -15.12 -15.66
CA THR A 336 20.46 -15.13 -14.31
C THR A 336 21.25 -14.24 -13.36
N VAL A 337 22.58 -14.38 -13.34
CA VAL A 337 23.46 -13.54 -12.50
C VAL A 337 23.33 -12.07 -12.90
N ALA A 338 23.36 -11.75 -14.19
CA ALA A 338 23.21 -10.37 -14.65
C ALA A 338 21.86 -9.76 -14.25
N ALA A 339 20.76 -10.50 -14.42
CA ALA A 339 19.43 -10.03 -14.03
C ALA A 339 19.29 -9.82 -12.52
N VAL A 340 19.84 -10.73 -11.72
CA VAL A 340 19.86 -10.60 -10.24
C VAL A 340 20.74 -9.43 -9.83
N ALA A 341 21.91 -9.23 -10.45
CA ALA A 341 22.79 -8.11 -10.15
C ALA A 341 22.14 -6.76 -10.48
N LEU A 342 21.48 -6.63 -11.63
CA LEU A 342 20.74 -5.42 -12.01
C LEU A 342 19.55 -5.15 -11.07
N SER A 343 18.82 -6.18 -10.69
CA SER A 343 17.74 -6.07 -9.70
C SER A 343 18.28 -5.67 -8.33
N GLY A 344 19.38 -6.27 -7.89
CA GLY A 344 20.07 -5.93 -6.64
C GLY A 344 20.58 -4.49 -6.65
N LEU A 345 21.13 -4.02 -7.77
CA LEU A 345 21.56 -2.64 -7.94
C LEU A 345 20.37 -1.66 -7.80
N ALA A 346 19.28 -1.91 -8.53
CA ALA A 346 18.07 -1.08 -8.42
C ALA A 346 17.47 -1.10 -7.00
N ALA A 347 17.44 -2.26 -6.34
CA ALA A 347 16.95 -2.41 -4.98
C ALA A 347 17.87 -1.75 -3.93
N SER A 348 19.19 -1.80 -4.15
CA SER A 348 20.21 -1.24 -3.25
C SER A 348 20.08 0.26 -3.07
N PHE A 349 19.49 0.95 -4.05
CA PHE A 349 19.26 2.38 -4.03
C PHE A 349 18.46 2.85 -2.79
N VAL A 350 17.41 2.12 -2.40
CA VAL A 350 16.61 2.44 -1.19
C VAL A 350 17.44 2.26 0.08
N PHE A 351 18.25 1.21 0.15
CA PHE A 351 19.13 0.98 1.31
C PHE A 351 20.25 2.01 1.38
N TRP A 352 20.80 2.40 0.24
CA TRP A 352 21.80 3.46 0.16
C TRP A 352 21.25 4.79 0.70
N GLN A 353 20.01 5.14 0.32
CA GLN A 353 19.35 6.33 0.85
C GLN A 353 19.21 6.28 2.38
N GLN A 354 18.70 5.16 2.91
CA GLN A 354 18.52 4.98 4.36
C GLN A 354 19.86 5.05 5.12
N LEU A 355 20.93 4.51 4.55
CA LEU A 355 22.27 4.60 5.14
C LEU A 355 22.79 6.05 5.17
N MET A 356 22.54 6.85 4.13
CA MET A 356 23.04 8.23 4.03
C MET A 356 22.42 9.16 5.08
N VAL A 357 21.17 8.92 5.48
CA VAL A 357 20.49 9.69 6.53
C VAL A 357 20.66 9.09 7.94
N GLY A 358 21.53 8.08 8.09
CA GLY A 358 21.84 7.50 9.40
C GLY A 358 20.73 6.62 10.00
N LEU A 359 19.78 6.13 9.19
CA LEU A 359 18.75 5.21 9.67
C LEU A 359 19.38 3.86 10.06
N GLY A 360 19.44 3.61 11.37
CA GLY A 360 19.95 2.38 11.96
C GLY A 360 18.87 1.32 12.25
N PRO A 361 19.28 0.11 12.67
CA PRO A 361 18.36 -0.99 13.02
C PRO A 361 17.34 -0.66 14.12
N SER A 362 17.61 0.36 14.95
CA SER A 362 16.72 0.83 16.01
C SER A 362 15.33 1.25 15.50
N HIS A 363 15.23 1.76 14.27
CA HIS A 363 13.98 2.19 13.65
C HIS A 363 13.01 1.02 13.39
N THR A 364 13.51 -0.23 13.33
CA THR A 364 12.64 -1.42 13.26
C THR A 364 11.86 -1.69 14.56
N ASN A 365 12.07 -0.89 15.60
CA ASN A 365 11.39 -0.97 16.90
C ASN A 365 10.52 0.25 17.20
N GLU A 366 10.20 1.09 16.21
CA GLU A 366 9.35 2.27 16.38
C GLU A 366 7.99 1.93 17.03
N VAL A 367 7.54 2.87 17.87
CA VAL A 367 6.22 2.85 18.49
C VAL A 367 5.23 3.43 17.49
N GLY A 368 4.80 2.60 16.54
CA GLY A 368 3.73 2.92 15.60
C GLY A 368 2.40 2.30 16.03
N GLY A 369 1.29 2.99 15.76
CA GLY A 369 -0.04 2.43 15.94
C GLY A 369 -0.32 1.35 14.91
N ILE A 370 -0.53 0.10 15.35
CA ILE A 370 -0.98 -0.99 14.49
C ILE A 370 -2.02 -1.85 15.19
N VAL A 371 -3.06 -2.25 14.46
CA VAL A 371 -4.03 -3.21 14.96
C VAL A 371 -3.43 -4.62 14.93
N PRO A 372 -3.36 -5.31 16.09
CA PRO A 372 -2.81 -6.66 16.15
C PRO A 372 -3.53 -7.62 15.21
N PHE A 373 -2.77 -8.39 14.44
CA PHE A 373 -3.30 -9.36 13.50
C PHE A 373 -3.61 -10.70 14.19
N ASP A 374 -4.70 -11.36 13.79
CA ASP A 374 -5.14 -12.64 14.35
C ASP A 374 -4.09 -13.76 14.15
N ARG A 375 -3.34 -14.06 15.22
CA ARG A 375 -2.27 -15.06 15.21
C ARG A 375 -2.77 -16.48 14.91
N PRO A 376 -3.89 -16.96 15.50
CA PRO A 376 -4.45 -18.27 15.18
C PRO A 376 -4.69 -18.49 13.69
N SER A 377 -5.26 -17.51 12.97
CA SER A 377 -5.48 -17.62 11.52
C SER A 377 -4.17 -17.79 10.75
N VAL A 378 -3.14 -17.03 11.10
CA VAL A 378 -1.82 -17.11 10.47
C VAL A 378 -1.21 -18.49 10.72
N VAL A 379 -1.15 -18.92 11.98
CA VAL A 379 -0.61 -20.22 12.36
C VAL A 379 -1.37 -21.35 11.68
N GLY A 380 -2.70 -21.33 11.72
CA GLY A 380 -3.55 -22.34 11.08
C GLY A 380 -3.31 -22.45 9.58
N LEU A 381 -3.31 -21.33 8.85
CA LEU A 381 -3.04 -21.31 7.41
C LEU A 381 -1.61 -21.77 7.10
N SER A 382 -0.61 -21.33 7.87
CA SER A 382 0.77 -21.77 7.68
C SER A 382 0.92 -23.27 7.92
N LEU A 383 0.32 -23.81 8.99
CA LEU A 383 0.35 -25.25 9.27
C LEU A 383 -0.31 -26.07 8.16
N LEU A 384 -1.40 -25.58 7.56
CA LEU A 384 -2.02 -26.24 6.42
C LEU A 384 -1.07 -26.31 5.20
N VAL A 385 -0.36 -25.21 4.90
CA VAL A 385 0.65 -25.20 3.82
C VAL A 385 1.81 -26.14 4.12
N LEU A 386 2.30 -26.18 5.36
CA LEU A 386 3.39 -27.06 5.79
C LEU A 386 2.99 -28.55 5.76
N ALA A 387 1.78 -28.86 6.22
CA ALA A 387 1.25 -30.23 6.27
C ALA A 387 1.21 -30.88 4.89
N ALA A 388 1.04 -30.09 3.83
CA ALA A 388 1.02 -30.60 2.47
C ALA A 388 2.35 -31.28 2.05
N VAL A 389 3.49 -30.75 2.50
CA VAL A 389 4.82 -31.34 2.22
C VAL A 389 5.06 -32.63 3.00
N LEU A 390 4.28 -32.91 4.05
CA LEU A 390 4.35 -34.20 4.75
C LEU A 390 3.81 -35.35 3.87
N THR A 391 2.97 -35.03 2.88
CA THR A 391 2.40 -36.03 1.97
C THR A 391 3.37 -36.44 0.86
N ARG A 392 3.25 -37.68 0.37
CA ARG A 392 4.05 -38.16 -0.79
C ARG A 392 3.77 -37.35 -2.06
N THR A 393 2.50 -36.98 -2.27
CA THR A 393 2.06 -36.17 -3.41
C THR A 393 2.65 -34.77 -3.34
N GLY A 394 2.67 -34.16 -2.15
CA GLY A 394 3.24 -32.84 -1.92
C GLY A 394 4.73 -32.77 -2.28
N ARG A 395 5.53 -33.72 -1.77
CA ARG A 395 6.99 -33.76 -2.00
C ARG A 395 7.39 -33.89 -3.47
N ARG A 396 6.55 -34.46 -4.33
CA ARG A 396 6.85 -34.66 -5.75
C ARG A 396 6.62 -33.42 -6.61
N ILE A 397 5.85 -32.46 -6.14
CA ILE A 397 5.51 -31.25 -6.91
C ILE A 397 6.33 -30.09 -6.37
N ALA A 398 7.24 -29.56 -7.18
CA ALA A 398 8.20 -28.52 -6.80
C ALA A 398 7.57 -27.27 -6.12
N VAL A 399 6.32 -26.96 -6.44
CA VAL A 399 5.55 -25.86 -5.81
C VAL A 399 5.50 -25.99 -4.28
N TRP A 400 5.32 -27.20 -3.76
CA TRP A 400 5.08 -27.44 -2.33
C TRP A 400 6.32 -27.24 -1.47
N PRO A 401 7.49 -27.82 -1.80
CA PRO A 401 8.70 -27.54 -1.02
C PRO A 401 9.09 -26.06 -1.04
N ILE A 402 8.91 -25.34 -2.16
CA ILE A 402 9.20 -23.90 -2.21
C ILE A 402 8.26 -23.16 -1.25
N ALA A 403 6.95 -23.39 -1.36
CA ALA A 403 5.95 -22.76 -0.50
C ALA A 403 6.23 -23.03 1.00
N ALA A 404 6.49 -24.29 1.35
CA ALA A 404 6.74 -24.69 2.72
C ALA A 404 8.05 -24.11 3.27
N VAL A 405 9.14 -24.09 2.49
CA VAL A 405 10.40 -23.46 2.92
C VAL A 405 10.18 -21.98 3.15
N THR A 406 9.52 -21.27 2.25
CA THR A 406 9.28 -19.84 2.42
C THR A 406 8.39 -19.54 3.63
N VAL A 407 7.31 -20.29 3.84
CA VAL A 407 6.44 -20.12 5.01
C VAL A 407 7.17 -20.47 6.30
N ALA A 408 7.96 -21.56 6.32
CA ALA A 408 8.73 -21.96 7.50
C ALA A 408 9.81 -20.91 7.86
N VAL A 409 10.54 -20.40 6.87
CA VAL A 409 11.51 -19.32 7.09
C VAL A 409 10.80 -18.04 7.56
N GLY A 410 9.65 -17.72 6.98
CA GLY A 410 8.86 -16.58 7.42
C GLY A 410 8.40 -16.69 8.87
N LEU A 411 7.92 -17.85 9.30
CA LEU A 411 7.58 -18.12 10.70
C LEU A 411 8.81 -18.03 11.62
N ALA A 412 9.98 -18.51 11.17
CA ALA A 412 11.22 -18.42 11.93
C ALA A 412 11.67 -16.96 12.11
N ILE A 413 11.54 -16.13 11.06
CA ILE A 413 11.81 -14.68 11.13
C ILE A 413 10.85 -14.02 12.13
N LEU A 414 9.56 -14.33 12.06
CA LEU A 414 8.57 -13.82 13.01
C LEU A 414 8.91 -14.18 14.46
N LEU A 415 9.25 -15.44 14.71
CA LEU A 415 9.62 -15.90 16.05
C LEU A 415 10.89 -15.19 16.54
N ALA A 416 11.90 -15.03 15.68
CA ALA A 416 13.14 -14.34 16.03
C ALA A 416 12.87 -12.87 16.39
N PHE A 417 12.06 -12.15 15.61
CA PHE A 417 11.66 -10.78 15.90
C PHE A 417 10.84 -10.69 17.19
N ALA A 418 9.86 -11.58 17.39
CA ALA A 418 9.04 -11.59 18.58
C ALA A 418 9.88 -11.84 19.84
N VAL A 419 10.80 -12.81 19.81
CA VAL A 419 11.72 -13.09 20.92
C VAL A 419 12.61 -11.89 21.21
N GLN A 420 13.20 -11.28 20.17
CA GLN A 420 14.06 -10.12 20.34
C GLN A 420 13.29 -8.92 20.92
N GLN A 421 12.07 -8.64 20.44
CA GLN A 421 11.27 -7.53 20.95
C GLN A 421 10.77 -7.77 22.38
N LEU A 422 10.29 -8.97 22.69
CA LEU A 422 9.87 -9.32 24.06
C LEU A 422 11.05 -9.25 25.04
N ALA A 423 12.23 -9.72 24.64
CA ALA A 423 13.42 -9.66 25.47
C ALA A 423 13.93 -8.21 25.68
N THR A 424 13.75 -7.33 24.69
CA THR A 424 14.27 -5.95 24.75
C THR A 424 13.29 -4.97 25.39
N PHE A 425 11.99 -5.13 25.12
CA PHE A 425 10.95 -4.13 25.43
C PHE A 425 9.80 -4.67 26.29
N GLY A 426 9.73 -5.98 26.53
CA GLY A 426 8.62 -6.63 27.25
C GLY A 426 7.33 -6.79 26.44
N GLU A 427 7.27 -6.24 25.22
CA GLU A 427 6.10 -6.29 24.32
C GLU A 427 6.52 -6.35 22.85
N THR A 428 5.57 -6.68 21.97
CA THR A 428 5.77 -6.69 20.51
C THR A 428 5.51 -5.31 19.90
N ARG A 429 6.25 -4.92 18.86
CA ARG A 429 6.21 -3.59 18.23
C ARG A 429 5.64 -3.62 16.81
N TYR A 430 5.41 -2.41 16.27
CA TYR A 430 4.79 -2.13 14.98
C TYR A 430 5.24 -3.04 13.82
N TYR A 431 6.56 -3.18 13.60
CA TYR A 431 7.08 -3.94 12.46
C TYR A 431 6.89 -5.45 12.56
N LEU A 432 6.66 -6.03 13.75
CA LEU A 432 6.32 -7.45 13.86
C LEU A 432 4.98 -7.74 13.18
N GLU A 433 3.98 -6.86 13.38
CA GLU A 433 2.65 -7.01 12.76
C GLU A 433 2.74 -6.94 11.23
N LYS A 434 3.59 -6.05 10.69
CA LYS A 434 3.87 -5.97 9.25
C LYS A 434 4.41 -7.28 8.69
N LEU A 435 5.34 -7.92 9.41
CA LEU A 435 5.87 -9.23 9.03
C LEU A 435 4.79 -10.32 9.11
N VAL A 436 3.83 -10.20 10.02
CA VAL A 436 2.72 -11.16 10.14
C VAL A 436 1.81 -11.09 8.91
N HIS A 437 1.52 -9.90 8.40
CA HIS A 437 0.79 -9.72 7.14
C HIS A 437 1.46 -10.44 5.98
N VAL A 438 2.80 -10.38 5.90
CA VAL A 438 3.57 -11.08 4.86
C VAL A 438 3.35 -12.59 4.94
N VAL A 439 3.54 -13.19 6.12
CA VAL A 439 3.38 -14.64 6.29
C VAL A 439 1.95 -15.07 5.98
N TYR A 440 0.95 -14.26 6.37
CA TYR A 440 -0.45 -14.49 6.03
C TYR A 440 -0.68 -14.51 4.51
N VAL A 441 -0.18 -13.50 3.78
CA VAL A 441 -0.31 -13.40 2.32
C VAL A 441 0.39 -14.56 1.61
N LEU A 442 1.60 -14.92 2.04
CA LEU A 442 2.34 -16.06 1.48
C LEU A 442 1.62 -17.38 1.75
N ALA A 443 1.04 -17.55 2.94
CA ALA A 443 0.24 -18.72 3.29
C ALA A 443 -1.04 -18.81 2.43
N LEU A 444 -1.74 -17.70 2.21
CA LEU A 444 -2.92 -17.64 1.33
C LEU A 444 -2.58 -17.94 -0.15
N ALA A 445 -1.47 -17.40 -0.65
CA ALA A 445 -0.98 -17.75 -1.98
C ALA A 445 -0.61 -19.25 -2.07
N GLY A 446 0.05 -19.78 -1.03
CA GLY A 446 0.38 -21.20 -0.91
C GLY A 446 -0.84 -22.12 -0.76
N PHE A 447 -1.93 -21.62 -0.16
CA PHE A 447 -3.19 -22.33 0.07
C PHE A 447 -3.80 -22.87 -1.23
N GLY A 448 -3.55 -22.19 -2.35
CA GLY A 448 -3.87 -22.63 -3.70
C GLY A 448 -3.52 -24.10 -3.98
N ALA A 449 -2.37 -24.55 -3.48
CA ALA A 449 -1.88 -25.89 -3.73
C ALA A 449 -2.70 -26.98 -3.00
N LEU A 450 -3.41 -26.66 -1.90
CA LEU A 450 -4.18 -27.64 -1.09
C LEU A 450 -5.31 -28.31 -1.89
N GLY A 451 -5.74 -27.71 -3.00
CA GLY A 451 -6.73 -28.28 -3.89
C GLY A 451 -6.36 -29.61 -4.49
N LEU A 452 -5.07 -29.90 -4.53
CA LEU A 452 -4.57 -31.18 -4.99
C LEU A 452 -4.96 -32.35 -4.06
N PHE A 453 -5.36 -32.05 -2.81
CA PHE A 453 -5.92 -33.04 -1.88
C PHE A 453 -7.43 -33.26 -2.05
N LEU A 454 -8.13 -32.35 -2.76
CA LEU A 454 -9.54 -32.53 -3.07
C LEU A 454 -9.71 -33.60 -4.16
N LYS A 455 -10.34 -34.71 -3.79
CA LYS A 455 -10.63 -35.82 -4.71
C LYS A 455 -11.57 -35.35 -5.83
N PRO A 456 -11.31 -35.69 -7.10
CA PRO A 456 -12.30 -35.48 -8.16
C PRO A 456 -13.59 -36.22 -7.80
N TRP A 457 -14.74 -35.56 -7.95
CA TRP A 457 -16.04 -36.21 -7.78
C TRP A 457 -16.18 -37.32 -8.84
N ARG A 458 -16.39 -38.57 -8.41
CA ARG A 458 -16.57 -39.72 -9.32
C ARG A 458 -18.06 -40.06 -9.44
N ARG A 459 -18.58 -39.92 -10.67
CA ARG A 459 -19.82 -40.49 -11.27
C ARG A 459 -21.19 -39.88 -10.92
N LEU A 460 -21.88 -39.38 -11.94
CA LEU A 460 -23.04 -40.01 -12.62
C LEU A 460 -23.13 -39.47 -14.05
N ALA A 461 -23.73 -40.22 -14.98
CA ALA A 461 -23.74 -39.95 -16.42
C ALA A 461 -24.76 -38.86 -16.83
N ILE A 462 -24.75 -37.73 -16.12
CA ILE A 462 -25.52 -36.53 -16.47
C ILE A 462 -24.53 -35.45 -16.95
N SER A 463 -25.02 -34.51 -17.75
CA SER A 463 -24.18 -33.61 -18.55
C SER A 463 -23.08 -32.95 -17.71
N ARG A 464 -21.82 -33.37 -17.94
CA ARG A 464 -20.63 -32.99 -17.15
C ARG A 464 -20.49 -31.49 -16.88
N ARG A 465 -21.05 -30.63 -17.73
CA ARG A 465 -20.92 -29.17 -17.63
C ARG A 465 -21.94 -28.53 -16.69
N ALA A 466 -23.19 -29.01 -16.66
CA ALA A 466 -24.23 -28.46 -15.77
C ALA A 466 -23.94 -28.81 -14.30
N ASP A 467 -23.53 -30.05 -14.04
CA ASP A 467 -23.19 -30.52 -12.70
C ASP A 467 -21.94 -29.82 -12.14
N GLU A 468 -20.91 -29.59 -12.95
CA GLU A 468 -19.71 -28.85 -12.53
C GLU A 468 -19.98 -27.37 -12.26
N GLY A 469 -20.90 -26.76 -13.01
CA GLY A 469 -21.36 -25.39 -12.77
C GLY A 469 -22.13 -25.28 -11.45
N ALA A 470 -23.11 -26.16 -11.25
CA ALA A 470 -23.90 -26.22 -10.01
C ALA A 470 -23.01 -26.51 -8.77
N LEU A 471 -22.07 -27.46 -8.88
CA LEU A 471 -21.10 -27.75 -7.81
C LEU A 471 -20.15 -26.57 -7.56
N SER A 472 -19.77 -25.82 -8.59
CA SER A 472 -18.96 -24.61 -8.41
C SER A 472 -19.73 -23.53 -7.68
N ILE A 473 -21.00 -23.30 -8.03
CA ILE A 473 -21.89 -22.35 -7.35
C ILE A 473 -22.12 -22.81 -5.90
N ALA A 474 -22.45 -24.07 -5.67
CA ALA A 474 -22.61 -24.63 -4.34
C ALA A 474 -21.31 -24.51 -3.53
N ALA A 475 -20.14 -24.76 -4.13
CA ALA A 475 -18.86 -24.56 -3.47
C ALA A 475 -18.61 -23.09 -3.11
N VAL A 476 -18.94 -22.14 -3.98
CA VAL A 476 -18.89 -20.71 -3.64
C VAL A 476 -19.80 -20.43 -2.46
N MET A 477 -21.07 -20.83 -2.53
CA MET A 477 -22.05 -20.58 -1.47
C MET A 477 -21.64 -21.20 -0.14
N VAL A 478 -21.26 -22.48 -0.12
CA VAL A 478 -20.81 -23.19 1.08
C VAL A 478 -19.54 -22.57 1.64
N MET A 479 -18.58 -22.19 0.79
CA MET A 479 -17.33 -21.60 1.26
C MET A 479 -17.51 -20.14 1.69
N VAL A 480 -18.41 -19.38 1.07
CA VAL A 480 -18.74 -18.00 1.48
C VAL A 480 -19.52 -18.02 2.79
N ILE A 481 -20.54 -18.87 2.91
CA ILE A 481 -21.29 -19.04 4.15
C ILE A 481 -20.36 -19.60 5.23
N GLY A 482 -19.63 -20.68 4.93
CA GLY A 482 -18.70 -21.32 5.86
C GLY A 482 -17.57 -20.39 6.31
N ALA A 483 -16.95 -19.64 5.41
CA ALA A 483 -15.94 -18.65 5.77
C ALA A 483 -16.52 -17.40 6.43
N GLY A 484 -17.79 -17.07 6.17
CA GLY A 484 -18.55 -16.08 6.93
C GLY A 484 -18.97 -16.55 8.32
N LEU A 485 -18.99 -17.86 8.56
CA LEU A 485 -19.18 -18.50 9.87
C LEU A 485 -17.87 -18.73 10.62
N ILE A 486 -16.71 -18.74 9.93
CA ILE A 486 -15.42 -18.57 10.59
C ILE A 486 -15.51 -17.18 11.23
N PRO A 487 -15.38 -17.07 12.56
CA PRO A 487 -15.28 -15.77 13.19
C PRO A 487 -13.98 -15.14 12.73
N LEU A 488 -14.02 -14.46 11.59
CA LEU A 488 -13.06 -13.44 11.16
C LEU A 488 -13.32 -12.15 11.97
N GLY A 489 -13.83 -12.31 13.20
CA GLY A 489 -14.47 -11.33 14.08
C GLY A 489 -13.72 -10.02 14.08
N PRO A 490 -14.38 -8.85 14.07
CA PRO A 490 -13.68 -7.58 14.10
C PRO A 490 -13.31 -7.27 15.55
N VAL A 491 -12.96 -6.03 15.79
CA VAL A 491 -12.69 -5.36 17.06
C VAL A 491 -13.91 -4.57 17.52
N ILE A 492 -14.35 -4.75 18.78
CA ILE A 492 -15.27 -3.84 19.47
C ILE A 492 -14.53 -2.51 19.61
N PHE A 493 -15.07 -1.49 18.96
CA PHE A 493 -14.60 -0.13 19.05
C PHE A 493 -15.13 0.50 20.32
N THR A 494 -14.35 0.49 21.39
CA THR A 494 -14.45 1.49 22.46
C THR A 494 -13.41 2.57 22.17
N ALA A 495 -13.79 3.85 22.30
CA ALA A 495 -12.99 5.03 21.97
C ALA A 495 -11.76 5.25 22.89
N SER A 496 -11.05 4.17 23.22
CA SER A 496 -9.95 4.06 24.17
C SER A 496 -8.77 3.38 23.45
N PRO A 497 -7.50 3.56 23.88
CA PRO A 497 -6.28 2.97 23.30
C PRO A 497 -6.30 1.43 23.10
N ASN A 498 -7.36 0.76 23.55
CA ASN A 498 -7.57 -0.68 23.50
C ASN A 498 -8.51 -1.05 22.34
N PHE A 499 -7.99 -1.01 21.11
CA PHE A 499 -8.68 -1.58 19.94
C PHE A 499 -8.70 -3.13 20.07
N HIS A 500 -9.78 -3.73 20.58
CA HIS A 500 -9.88 -5.20 20.78
C HIS A 500 -11.11 -5.92 20.20
N ALA A 501 -10.93 -7.17 19.77
CA ALA A 501 -11.86 -8.03 19.03
C ALA A 501 -13.29 -8.18 19.63
N GLY A 502 -14.37 -8.04 18.84
CA GLY A 502 -15.73 -8.51 19.10
C GLY A 502 -16.11 -9.77 18.33
N PRO A 503 -17.01 -10.63 18.84
CA PRO A 503 -17.23 -11.96 18.27
C PRO A 503 -18.11 -12.04 16.99
N ASN A 504 -18.90 -11.01 16.63
CA ASN A 504 -20.07 -11.17 15.73
C ASN A 504 -20.08 -10.34 14.42
N THR A 505 -18.94 -9.86 13.91
CA THR A 505 -18.89 -9.05 12.67
C THR A 505 -17.60 -9.30 11.87
N THR A 506 -17.34 -8.65 10.73
CA THR A 506 -16.05 -8.73 10.01
C THR A 506 -15.44 -7.33 9.91
N TRP A 507 -14.15 -7.22 9.58
CA TRP A 507 -13.49 -5.92 9.38
C TRP A 507 -14.16 -5.10 8.28
N ALA A 508 -14.44 -5.74 7.14
CA ALA A 508 -15.21 -5.13 6.07
C ALA A 508 -16.61 -4.69 6.50
N ARG A 509 -17.32 -5.49 7.31
CA ARG A 509 -18.65 -5.11 7.83
C ARG A 509 -18.56 -3.94 8.80
N GLY A 510 -17.55 -3.88 9.68
CA GLY A 510 -17.33 -2.76 10.59
C GLY A 510 -17.07 -1.45 9.84
N TRP A 511 -16.21 -1.51 8.83
CA TRP A 511 -15.91 -0.39 7.93
C TRP A 511 -17.14 0.08 7.15
N THR A 512 -17.82 -0.84 6.46
CA THR A 512 -18.99 -0.53 5.63
C THR A 512 -20.21 -0.05 6.44
N ALA A 513 -20.33 -0.49 7.69
CA ALA A 513 -21.34 -0.01 8.64
C ALA A 513 -21.02 1.37 9.23
N LYS A 514 -19.93 2.03 8.81
CA LYS A 514 -19.51 3.37 9.26
C LYS A 514 -19.33 3.46 10.78
N LYS A 515 -18.88 2.37 11.41
CA LYS A 515 -18.58 2.32 12.85
C LYS A 515 -17.16 2.81 13.17
N ILE A 516 -16.35 3.02 12.14
CA ILE A 516 -14.98 3.52 12.23
C ILE A 516 -15.02 4.95 11.73
N LEU A 517 -14.89 5.91 12.64
CA LEU A 517 -14.99 7.34 12.36
C LEU A 517 -13.78 8.06 12.93
N SER A 518 -13.27 9.06 12.20
CA SER A 518 -12.22 9.93 12.71
C SER A 518 -12.75 10.82 13.85
N PRO A 519 -12.02 10.95 14.97
CA PRO A 519 -12.41 11.87 16.05
C PRO A 519 -12.23 13.35 15.70
N PHE A 520 -11.52 13.69 14.63
CA PHE A 520 -11.13 15.08 14.29
C PHE A 520 -11.87 15.65 13.08
N VAL A 521 -13.08 15.17 12.78
CA VAL A 521 -13.90 15.70 11.67
C VAL A 521 -14.35 17.14 11.90
N VAL A 522 -14.76 17.45 13.13
CA VAL A 522 -15.22 18.79 13.50
C VAL A 522 -14.09 19.82 13.31
N PRO A 523 -12.91 19.65 13.91
CA PRO A 523 -11.83 20.62 13.74
C PRO A 523 -11.32 20.70 12.30
N THR A 524 -11.16 19.58 11.58
CA THR A 524 -10.71 19.61 10.17
C THR A 524 -11.72 20.31 9.24
N ARG A 525 -13.02 20.13 9.47
CA ARG A 525 -14.06 20.84 8.71
C ARG A 525 -14.08 22.33 9.03
N ALA A 526 -13.94 22.71 10.30
CA ALA A 526 -13.87 24.11 10.69
C ALA A 526 -12.66 24.79 10.05
N LEU A 527 -11.49 24.13 10.07
CA LEU A 527 -10.26 24.61 9.46
C LEU A 527 -10.37 24.82 7.94
N LEU A 528 -10.95 23.87 7.21
CA LEU A 528 -11.16 24.03 5.77
C LEU A 528 -12.12 25.17 5.43
N LYS A 529 -13.09 25.47 6.30
CA LYS A 529 -14.07 26.55 6.09
C LYS A 529 -13.56 27.93 6.47
N SER A 530 -12.53 28.01 7.32
CA SER A 530 -12.06 29.28 7.86
C SER A 530 -11.24 30.10 6.86
N GLY A 531 -10.70 29.45 5.81
CA GLY A 531 -9.78 30.10 4.86
C GLY A 531 -8.39 30.37 5.46
N LEU A 532 -8.05 29.73 6.59
CA LEU A 532 -6.77 29.88 7.28
C LEU A 532 -5.68 28.92 6.77
N LEU A 533 -5.90 28.23 5.65
CA LEU A 533 -4.91 27.40 4.97
C LEU A 533 -4.38 28.18 3.76
N ASP A 534 -3.40 29.03 4.02
CA ASP A 534 -2.83 30.00 3.07
C ASP A 534 -1.32 29.78 2.82
N GLY A 535 -0.81 28.59 3.16
CA GLY A 535 0.61 28.25 3.06
C GLY A 535 1.47 28.71 4.25
N SER A 536 0.86 29.20 5.34
CA SER A 536 1.60 29.54 6.56
C SER A 536 1.85 28.29 7.43
N PRO A 537 3.05 28.13 8.03
CA PRO A 537 3.28 27.11 9.05
C PRO A 537 2.23 27.24 10.16
N THR A 538 1.45 26.18 10.40
CA THR A 538 0.26 26.24 11.26
C THR A 538 0.25 25.10 12.29
N LEU A 539 0.08 25.44 13.57
CA LEU A 539 -0.29 24.52 14.65
C LEU A 539 -1.76 24.66 14.99
N VAL A 540 -2.41 23.55 15.34
CA VAL A 540 -3.82 23.53 15.74
C VAL A 540 -3.97 22.88 17.11
N ILE A 541 -4.59 23.61 18.05
CA ILE A 541 -4.87 23.16 19.42
C ILE A 541 -6.37 23.26 19.67
N TYR A 542 -7.04 22.13 19.81
CA TYR A 542 -8.50 22.07 20.02
C TYR A 542 -8.93 21.05 21.07
N SER A 543 -8.03 20.16 21.48
CA SER A 543 -8.28 19.05 22.40
C SER A 543 -7.28 19.08 23.57
N ASP A 544 -7.67 18.51 24.70
CA ASP A 544 -6.76 18.25 25.83
C ASP A 544 -5.83 17.07 25.60
N ASP A 545 -5.99 16.37 24.48
CA ASP A 545 -5.14 15.27 24.03
C ASP A 545 -4.17 15.81 22.96
N GLY A 546 -2.87 15.83 23.28
CA GLY A 546 -1.82 16.32 22.40
C GLY A 546 -1.71 15.56 21.08
N HIS A 547 -1.96 14.25 21.11
CA HIS A 547 -1.95 13.39 19.92
C HIS A 547 -3.08 13.77 18.95
N LEU A 548 -4.25 14.12 19.46
CA LEU A 548 -5.35 14.65 18.64
C LEU A 548 -5.01 16.01 18.00
N ASN A 549 -4.34 16.90 18.72
CA ASN A 549 -3.89 18.20 18.21
C ASN A 549 -2.85 18.04 17.09
N ARG A 550 -1.89 17.12 17.27
CA ARG A 550 -0.91 16.76 16.24
C ARG A 550 -1.55 16.29 14.94
N HIS A 551 -2.60 15.47 15.00
CA HIS A 551 -3.27 14.98 13.80
C HIS A 551 -3.90 16.09 12.95
N VAL A 552 -4.54 17.07 13.60
CA VAL A 552 -5.16 18.21 12.89
C VAL A 552 -4.09 19.19 12.39
N THR A 553 -3.01 19.37 13.16
CA THR A 553 -1.82 20.12 12.74
C THR A 553 -1.20 19.52 11.47
N MET A 554 -0.99 18.21 11.44
CA MET A 554 -0.46 17.52 10.26
C MET A 554 -1.41 17.67 9.05
N PHE A 555 -2.71 17.58 9.27
CA PHE A 555 -3.71 17.81 8.21
C PHE A 555 -3.60 19.24 7.63
N ALA A 556 -3.41 20.25 8.48
CA ALA A 556 -3.18 21.63 8.05
C ALA A 556 -1.90 21.73 7.21
N GLY A 557 -0.77 21.23 7.75
CA GLY A 557 0.53 21.27 7.09
C GLY A 557 0.53 20.56 5.73
N ILE A 558 -0.23 19.48 5.59
CA ILE A 558 -0.37 18.77 4.31
C ILE A 558 -1.10 19.60 3.27
N LEU A 559 -2.20 20.24 3.65
CA LEU A 559 -2.98 21.06 2.71
C LEU A 559 -2.22 22.34 2.31
N ASP A 560 -1.41 22.87 3.22
CA ASP A 560 -0.50 23.98 2.98
C ASP A 560 0.85 23.56 2.33
N ARG A 561 1.09 22.26 2.15
CA ARG A 561 2.35 21.68 1.63
C ARG A 561 3.59 22.10 2.43
N ASP A 562 3.44 22.23 3.73
CA ASP A 562 4.47 22.73 4.64
C ASP A 562 4.64 21.84 5.89
N THR A 563 4.17 20.59 5.83
CA THR A 563 4.21 19.63 6.95
C THR A 563 5.61 19.49 7.55
N GLY A 564 6.65 19.50 6.71
CA GLY A 564 8.04 19.35 7.14
C GLY A 564 8.55 20.53 7.96
N THR A 565 8.08 21.75 7.68
CA THR A 565 8.43 22.96 8.44
C THR A 565 7.80 22.97 9.83
N VAL A 566 6.65 22.30 10.00
CA VAL A 566 5.96 22.20 11.29
C VAL A 566 6.25 20.90 12.05
N THR A 567 7.12 20.01 11.56
CA THR A 567 7.41 18.72 12.21
C THR A 567 7.86 18.86 13.66
N GLU A 568 8.89 19.67 13.91
CA GLU A 568 9.44 19.89 15.26
C GLU A 568 8.39 20.45 16.24
N PRO A 569 7.70 21.57 15.94
CA PRO A 569 6.68 22.06 16.86
C PRO A 569 5.45 21.13 16.95
N MET A 570 5.14 20.36 15.91
CA MET A 570 4.08 19.35 15.93
C MET A 570 4.41 18.19 16.89
N GLU A 571 5.66 17.75 16.97
CA GLU A 571 6.09 16.72 17.93
C GLU A 571 6.08 17.23 19.37
N VAL A 572 6.30 18.54 19.59
CA VAL A 572 6.04 19.14 20.91
C VAL A 572 4.55 19.05 21.23
N VAL A 573 3.67 19.51 20.32
CA VAL A 573 2.20 19.47 20.54
C VAL A 573 1.70 18.05 20.83
N ASN A 574 2.32 17.02 20.27
CA ASN A 574 1.99 15.61 20.50
C ASN A 574 1.96 15.21 21.98
N VAL A 575 2.85 15.81 22.78
CA VAL A 575 3.03 15.48 24.20
C VAL A 575 2.38 16.49 25.13
N LEU A 576 1.70 17.51 24.59
CA LEU A 576 1.02 18.54 25.38
C LEU A 576 -0.44 18.17 25.62
N ASP A 577 -0.72 17.72 26.84
CA ASP A 577 -2.08 17.53 27.31
C ASP A 577 -2.63 18.79 28.00
N TRP A 578 -3.95 18.87 28.18
CA TRP A 578 -4.65 19.90 28.97
C TRP A 578 -4.65 21.33 28.40
N LEU A 579 -4.42 21.49 27.09
CA LEU A 579 -4.46 22.80 26.42
C LEU A 579 -5.76 23.07 25.65
N GLY A 580 -6.57 22.05 25.34
CA GLY A 580 -7.83 22.27 24.61
C GLY A 580 -8.92 22.92 25.46
N ARG A 581 -8.88 22.70 26.77
CA ARG A 581 -9.77 23.28 27.79
C ARG A 581 -8.93 23.54 29.05
N PRO A 582 -8.12 24.61 29.07
CA PRO A 582 -7.16 24.83 30.14
C PRO A 582 -7.85 24.99 31.50
N ALA A 583 -7.26 24.40 32.55
CA ALA A 583 -7.73 24.57 33.92
C ALA A 583 -7.50 26.00 34.41
N LEU A 584 -8.54 26.64 34.95
CA LEU A 584 -8.51 28.03 35.40
C LEU A 584 -8.66 28.14 36.92
N ASP A 585 -7.97 29.10 37.54
CA ASP A 585 -8.22 29.48 38.94
C ASP A 585 -9.44 30.40 39.09
N SER A 586 -9.70 30.87 40.32
CA SER A 586 -10.83 31.76 40.61
C SER A 586 -10.73 33.14 39.92
N ASN A 587 -9.56 33.49 39.37
CA ASN A 587 -9.34 34.74 38.65
C ASN A 587 -9.38 34.53 37.12
N GLY A 588 -9.64 33.31 36.65
CA GLY A 588 -9.66 32.99 35.22
C GLY A 588 -8.28 32.79 34.60
N VAL A 589 -7.24 32.58 35.42
CA VAL A 589 -5.85 32.41 34.97
C VAL A 589 -5.57 30.92 34.77
N ILE A 590 -4.86 30.56 33.69
CA ILE A 590 -4.45 29.17 33.44
C ILE A 590 -3.50 28.68 34.55
N THR A 591 -3.80 27.52 35.14
CA THR A 591 -3.06 26.95 36.28
C THR A 591 -2.76 25.46 36.13
N GLY A 592 -1.94 24.92 37.05
CA GLY A 592 -1.62 23.50 37.13
C GLY A 592 -0.97 22.97 35.85
N ALA A 593 -1.34 21.75 35.46
CA ALA A 593 -0.80 21.07 34.28
C ALA A 593 -1.02 21.87 32.98
N SER A 594 -2.12 22.62 32.84
CA SER A 594 -2.36 23.47 31.67
C SER A 594 -1.34 24.60 31.56
N ARG A 595 -0.88 25.16 32.68
CA ARG A 595 0.17 26.21 32.68
C ARG A 595 1.53 25.61 32.33
N ASP A 596 1.84 24.41 32.81
CA ASP A 596 3.07 23.71 32.45
C ASP A 596 3.12 23.42 30.95
N SER A 597 2.05 22.86 30.39
CA SER A 597 1.93 22.62 28.94
C SER A 597 2.03 23.91 28.12
N LEU A 598 1.43 25.01 28.59
CA LEU A 598 1.52 26.32 27.93
C LEU A 598 2.97 26.83 27.95
N ASN A 599 3.66 26.74 29.09
CA ASN A 599 5.06 27.13 29.20
C ASN A 599 5.96 26.30 28.25
N THR A 600 5.70 25.00 28.12
CA THR A 600 6.41 24.14 27.16
C THR A 600 6.15 24.56 25.72
N LEU A 601 4.90 24.86 25.36
CA LEU A 601 4.55 25.37 24.03
C LEU A 601 5.26 26.69 23.73
N GLU A 602 5.20 27.65 24.64
CA GLU A 602 5.89 28.94 24.51
C GLU A 602 7.42 28.76 24.34
N GLY A 603 8.01 27.85 25.11
CA GLY A 603 9.42 27.47 24.97
C GLY A 603 9.73 26.93 23.59
N ALA A 604 8.90 26.03 23.06
CA ALA A 604 9.07 25.48 21.72
C ALA A 604 8.92 26.56 20.62
N ILE A 605 7.96 27.48 20.76
CA ILE A 605 7.80 28.59 19.81
C ILE A 605 9.04 29.49 19.80
N ARG A 606 9.65 29.77 20.97
CA ARG A 606 10.91 30.53 21.05
C ARG A 606 12.07 29.82 20.35
N VAL A 607 12.18 28.51 20.54
CA VAL A 607 13.23 27.69 19.92
C VAL A 607 13.05 27.62 18.40
N PHE A 608 11.81 27.49 17.93
CA PHE A 608 11.48 27.41 16.51
C PHE A 608 11.93 28.67 15.73
N GLY A 609 11.74 29.86 16.32
CA GLY A 609 12.34 31.10 15.82
C GLY A 609 11.91 31.54 14.41
N ARG A 610 10.80 31.01 13.90
CA ARG A 610 10.23 31.31 12.57
C ARG A 610 8.76 31.72 12.68
N PRO A 611 8.20 32.46 11.71
CA PRO A 611 6.78 32.79 11.70
C PRO A 611 5.92 31.53 11.82
N LEU A 612 4.96 31.58 12.73
CA LEU A 612 4.09 30.45 13.05
C LEU A 612 2.68 30.96 13.30
N ARG A 613 1.69 30.26 12.75
CA ARG A 613 0.29 30.44 13.10
C ARG A 613 -0.11 29.39 14.13
N VAL A 614 -0.78 29.80 15.20
CA VAL A 614 -1.38 28.88 16.17
C VAL A 614 -2.88 29.14 16.18
N ILE A 615 -3.63 28.15 15.71
CA ILE A 615 -5.10 28.17 15.70
C ILE A 615 -5.58 27.43 16.93
N VAL A 616 -6.36 28.11 17.77
CA VAL A 616 -6.86 27.54 19.02
C VAL A 616 -8.37 27.57 19.09
N ALA A 617 -8.96 26.52 19.68
CA ALA A 617 -10.40 26.44 19.88
C ALA A 617 -10.87 27.15 21.16
N ASP A 618 -10.00 27.25 22.17
CA ASP A 618 -10.31 27.87 23.46
C ASP A 618 -9.96 29.36 23.48
N LYS A 619 -10.90 30.17 23.96
CA LYS A 619 -10.77 31.63 24.01
C LYS A 619 -9.72 32.10 25.01
N THR A 620 -9.59 31.42 26.15
CA THR A 620 -8.64 31.81 27.21
C THR A 620 -7.22 31.52 26.76
N LEU A 621 -6.98 30.33 26.19
CA LEU A 621 -5.69 30.00 25.58
C LEU A 621 -5.33 30.97 24.44
N ALA A 622 -6.30 31.36 23.60
CA ALA A 622 -6.08 32.35 22.54
C ALA A 622 -5.57 33.68 23.09
N ALA A 623 -6.18 34.15 24.19
CA ALA A 623 -5.82 35.41 24.82
C ALA A 623 -4.41 35.37 25.42
N GLU A 624 -4.05 34.27 26.10
CA GLU A 624 -2.71 34.08 26.67
C GLU A 624 -1.63 34.01 25.58
N LEU A 625 -1.86 33.24 24.51
CA LEU A 625 -0.92 33.17 23.38
C LEU A 625 -0.82 34.51 22.63
N ALA A 626 -1.90 35.27 22.51
CA ALA A 626 -1.88 36.61 21.91
C ALA A 626 -1.09 37.61 22.78
N ALA A 627 -1.22 37.52 24.11
CA ALA A 627 -0.42 38.30 25.04
C ALA A 627 1.07 37.92 24.93
N PHE A 628 1.37 36.62 24.88
CA PHE A 628 2.72 36.10 24.64
C PHE A 628 3.29 36.60 23.30
N SER A 629 2.51 36.56 22.22
CA SER A 629 2.90 37.10 20.91
C SER A 629 3.21 38.60 20.96
N THR A 630 2.41 39.36 21.70
CA THR A 630 2.60 40.82 21.86
C THR A 630 3.88 41.13 22.65
N ALA A 631 4.19 40.30 23.65
CA ALA A 631 5.42 40.42 24.43
C ALA A 631 6.69 39.99 23.68
N ASN A 632 6.55 39.21 22.59
CA ASN A 632 7.66 38.67 21.81
C ASN A 632 7.44 38.89 20.30
N PRO A 633 7.42 40.15 19.82
CA PRO A 633 7.06 40.50 18.45
C PRO A 633 8.04 39.95 17.39
N ASP A 634 9.26 39.62 17.78
CA ASP A 634 10.30 39.01 16.95
C ASP A 634 9.95 37.59 16.48
N LEU A 635 9.13 36.86 17.25
CA LEU A 635 8.68 35.52 16.91
C LEU A 635 7.70 35.50 15.73
N LYS A 636 7.08 36.65 15.39
CA LYS A 636 6.05 36.78 14.32
C LYS A 636 4.92 35.73 14.47
N LEU A 637 4.60 35.39 15.71
CA LEU A 637 3.51 34.49 16.06
C LEU A 637 2.18 35.12 15.65
N ARG A 638 1.30 34.35 15.02
CA ARG A 638 -0.09 34.72 14.73
C ARG A 638 -1.01 33.78 15.50
N VAL A 639 -1.94 34.34 16.26
CA VAL A 639 -2.88 33.55 17.05
C VAL A 639 -4.27 33.76 16.49
N GLU A 640 -4.91 32.67 16.08
CA GLU A 640 -6.26 32.68 15.52
C GLU A 640 -7.19 31.88 16.43
N HIS A 641 -8.32 32.46 16.81
CA HIS A 641 -9.33 31.78 17.61
C HIS A 641 -10.45 31.25 16.72
N LEU A 642 -10.60 29.92 16.65
CA LEU A 642 -11.59 29.24 15.83
C LEU A 642 -12.49 28.34 16.70
N PRO A 643 -13.53 28.91 17.34
CA PRO A 643 -14.35 28.20 18.33
C PRO A 643 -15.15 27.04 17.72
N GLU A 644 -15.40 27.05 16.41
CA GLU A 644 -16.09 25.97 15.68
C GLU A 644 -15.32 24.64 15.70
N MET A 645 -14.06 24.63 16.13
CA MET A 645 -13.28 23.41 16.35
C MET A 645 -13.65 22.67 17.64
N GLN A 646 -14.29 23.33 18.62
CA GLN A 646 -14.65 22.67 19.87
C GLN A 646 -15.73 21.61 19.61
N LEU A 647 -15.49 20.40 20.11
CA LEU A 647 -16.52 19.36 20.18
C LEU A 647 -17.59 19.83 21.19
N ALA A 648 -18.84 19.88 20.73
CA ALA A 648 -20.01 20.23 21.53
C ALA A 648 -20.21 19.29 22.73
#